data_AF-A0A834F6D8-F1
#
_entry.id   AF-A0A834F6D8-F1
#
_cell.length_a   1.000
_cell.length_b   1.000
_cell.length_c   1.000
_cell.angle_alpha   90.00
_cell.angle_beta   90.00
_cell.angle_gamma   90.00
#
_symmetry.space_group_name_H-M   'P 1'
#
loop_
_entity.id
_entity.type
_entity.pdbx_description
1 polymer ?
#
loop_
_entity_poly.entity_id
_entity_poly.type
_entity_poly.pdbx_seq_one_letter_code
_entity_poly.pdbx_strand_id
1 'polypeptide(L)'
;MLPLTPCLLSLVLLVSPALLTPSATRKLQQTTKHEQDSIKVVISEGCAYTWKFVWWRRRRLCCPERTSGEAGEGGVRPPGRNVTGAGGSCCTSESKGAGCSIKPGTDECPNECSDQGRCEDGKCVCFPGYSGPDCSESSCPENCSDKGKCVNGRCECDPGFTGPDCSQTSCPDNCSDKGRCVNGRCECDSGFTGPSCADKSCPGNCNRRGRCVNGQCVCNPGFTGPDCSKKACPNDCNNRGRCENGKCVCDGGFTGADCSEIACPGNCNNKGRCVKGQCVCNPGFTGTDCSKKACPDDCNNRGRCVNGKCVCDGGFTGADCSEIACPGNCNNRGRCVNGQCVCNPGFTGTDCSKKACPDDCNNRGRCVNGKCVCDSGFTGADCSEIACPGNCNNRGRCVNGQCVCNPGFTGPDCSKKACPDDCNNRGRCVNGKCVCDGGFTGADCSEIACPGNCNNRGRCVNGQCICEDGFTGEDCSERTCPNDCSDQGRCVNGRCECNSGFTGEDCSQNSCPDNCNNRGQCVDGKCVCREGFTGQDCSEIACPDNCSNNGKCVNGKCVCSVGFGGPNCATQVCPNNCSNRGRCMRGRCVCRRGFTGKDCSQCQEGMTGPDCDMAMSGVSQLRAQNITDTSVTLVWSPPSVQYETYYITFTSQKEGDQQITLQVEGHLTTFIQTGLAAGQKYSVTIVGELNGRRGTESMTEFMTLISGPTNLRVVKTTSTTAVVQWEPSQGDIDRYRLTISPREGAGRTREMTVGPGENSAHIQQLEAGRMYDIILVAEKGLSRSQPATTQAVPDTISS
;
A
#
# COMPACT_ATOMS: atom_id res chain seq x y z
N MET A 1 -26.86 4.91 -56.65
CA MET A 1 -27.07 4.29 -57.97
C MET A 1 -25.77 3.65 -58.42
N LEU A 2 -25.74 2.32 -58.43
CA LEU A 2 -25.02 1.39 -59.31
C LEU A 2 -25.25 -0.02 -58.69
N PRO A 3 -25.41 -1.09 -59.50
CA PRO A 3 -26.41 -2.11 -59.22
C PRO A 3 -25.85 -3.48 -58.76
N LEU A 4 -26.62 -4.10 -57.85
CA LEU A 4 -27.11 -5.49 -57.80
C LEU A 4 -26.29 -6.64 -58.45
N THR A 5 -25.64 -7.46 -57.59
CA THR A 5 -25.86 -8.91 -57.28
C THR A 5 -26.39 -9.91 -58.33
N PRO A 6 -26.33 -11.26 -58.12
CA PRO A 6 -25.41 -12.14 -57.35
C PRO A 6 -25.10 -13.52 -58.02
N CYS A 7 -24.16 -14.32 -57.47
CA CYS A 7 -24.32 -15.79 -57.38
C CYS A 7 -23.36 -16.44 -56.36
N LEU A 8 -23.92 -17.36 -55.59
CA LEU A 8 -23.31 -18.21 -54.56
C LEU A 8 -22.55 -19.40 -55.17
N LEU A 9 -21.43 -19.81 -54.57
CA LEU A 9 -21.29 -21.16 -53.96
C LEU A 9 -19.97 -21.32 -53.19
N SER A 10 -20.08 -21.95 -52.03
CA SER A 10 -19.05 -22.25 -51.04
C SER A 10 -18.09 -23.37 -51.46
N LEU A 11 -16.82 -23.28 -51.04
CA LEU A 11 -16.08 -24.45 -50.55
C LEU A 11 -14.99 -24.06 -49.54
N VAL A 12 -15.05 -24.74 -48.41
CA VAL A 12 -14.12 -24.76 -47.27
C VAL A 12 -12.90 -25.62 -47.62
N LEU A 13 -11.71 -25.31 -47.10
CA LEU A 13 -10.80 -26.24 -46.39
C LEU A 13 -9.50 -25.54 -45.91
N LEU A 14 -9.39 -25.50 -44.57
CA LEU A 14 -8.24 -25.78 -43.70
C LEU A 14 -6.90 -25.05 -43.92
N VAL A 15 -6.57 -24.22 -42.92
CA VAL A 15 -5.20 -23.94 -42.51
C VAL A 15 -5.00 -24.49 -41.09
N SER A 16 -4.14 -25.48 -40.95
CA SER A 16 -3.55 -25.90 -39.67
C SER A 16 -2.31 -25.05 -39.38
N PRO A 17 -1.97 -24.86 -38.10
CA PRO A 17 -0.58 -25.12 -37.71
C PRO A 17 -0.48 -26.12 -36.56
N ALA A 18 0.58 -26.92 -36.64
CA ALA A 18 0.93 -27.99 -35.71
C ALA A 18 1.61 -27.46 -34.44
N LEU A 19 1.20 -28.08 -33.33
CA LEU A 19 2.01 -28.63 -32.23
C LEU A 19 3.37 -27.97 -31.90
N LEU A 20 3.40 -27.31 -30.73
CA LEU A 20 4.57 -27.33 -29.85
C LEU A 20 4.11 -27.63 -28.41
N THR A 21 4.67 -28.69 -27.86
CA THR A 21 4.63 -29.09 -26.45
C THR A 21 5.33 -28.07 -25.55
N PRO A 22 4.96 -28.03 -24.25
CA PRO A 22 6.01 -28.17 -23.24
C PRO A 22 5.66 -29.21 -22.18
N SER A 23 6.53 -30.20 -22.05
CA SER A 23 6.71 -30.97 -20.82
C SER A 23 7.40 -30.10 -19.77
N ALA A 24 6.73 -29.84 -18.66
CA ALA A 24 7.36 -29.47 -17.39
C ALA A 24 6.48 -29.93 -16.24
N THR A 25 6.59 -31.21 -15.91
CA THR A 25 6.08 -31.83 -14.68
C THR A 25 6.79 -31.22 -13.47
N ARG A 26 6.12 -30.30 -12.77
CA ARG A 26 6.56 -29.88 -11.43
C ARG A 26 6.02 -30.90 -10.43
N LYS A 27 6.90 -31.83 -10.03
CA LYS A 27 6.72 -32.67 -8.84
C LYS A 27 6.56 -31.76 -7.61
N LEU A 28 5.39 -31.76 -7.00
CA LEU A 28 5.22 -31.39 -5.60
C LEU A 28 5.39 -32.66 -4.77
N GLN A 29 6.58 -32.82 -4.18
CA GLN A 29 6.82 -33.78 -3.12
C GLN A 29 6.06 -33.34 -1.88
N GLN A 30 5.10 -34.16 -1.45
CA GLN A 30 4.72 -34.25 -0.05
C GLN A 30 5.87 -34.90 0.71
N THR A 31 6.43 -34.19 1.67
CA THR A 31 7.18 -34.76 2.79
C THR A 31 6.56 -34.26 4.07
N THR A 32 5.83 -35.17 4.70
CA THR A 32 5.42 -35.12 6.10
C THR A 32 6.65 -35.30 6.99
N LYS A 33 6.86 -34.40 7.96
CA LYS A 33 7.39 -34.79 9.27
C LYS A 33 7.03 -33.77 10.36
N HIS A 34 6.47 -34.34 11.42
CA HIS A 34 6.21 -33.80 12.74
C HIS A 34 7.46 -33.21 13.41
N GLU A 35 7.28 -32.10 14.15
CA GLU A 35 7.64 -31.90 15.57
C GLU A 35 7.03 -30.55 16.01
N GLN A 36 5.91 -30.55 16.75
CA GLN A 36 5.82 -30.28 18.19
C GLN A 36 6.54 -29.00 18.67
N ASP A 37 5.74 -27.97 18.96
CA ASP A 37 5.84 -27.29 20.26
C ASP A 37 4.48 -26.73 20.68
N SER A 38 4.10 -27.03 21.91
CA SER A 38 2.78 -26.80 22.50
C SER A 38 2.95 -26.02 23.78
N ILE A 39 2.41 -24.81 23.90
CA ILE A 39 2.07 -24.17 25.19
C ILE A 39 0.80 -23.34 24.96
N LYS A 40 -0.39 -23.90 25.18
CA LYS A 40 -1.19 -23.84 26.43
C LYS A 40 -1.35 -22.43 27.02
N VAL A 41 -2.46 -21.79 26.63
CA VAL A 41 -3.11 -20.73 27.40
C VAL A 41 -3.86 -21.40 28.55
N VAL A 42 -3.42 -21.13 29.79
CA VAL A 42 -4.13 -21.50 31.02
C VAL A 42 -4.64 -20.22 31.66
N ILE A 43 -5.95 -20.16 31.83
CA ILE A 43 -6.67 -19.22 32.70
C ILE A 43 -7.02 -20.01 33.96
N SER A 44 -6.61 -19.53 35.13
CA SER A 44 -7.28 -19.81 36.40
C SER A 44 -6.83 -18.83 37.50
N GLU A 45 -7.77 -18.55 38.38
CA GLU A 45 -7.88 -17.48 39.37
C GLU A 45 -6.99 -17.63 40.62
N GLY A 46 -6.90 -16.55 41.42
CA GLY A 46 -6.46 -16.64 42.83
C GLY A 46 -6.04 -15.32 43.48
N CYS A 47 -6.76 -14.90 44.52
CA CYS A 47 -6.70 -13.62 45.23
C CYS A 47 -5.46 -13.30 46.10
N ALA A 48 -5.18 -11.98 46.15
CA ALA A 48 -4.87 -11.12 47.32
C ALA A 48 -3.49 -11.04 48.01
N TYR A 49 -3.19 -9.77 48.36
CA TYR A 49 -2.32 -9.19 49.39
C TYR A 49 -0.87 -8.74 49.06
N THR A 50 -0.73 -7.40 49.17
CA THR A 50 0.34 -6.58 49.78
C THR A 50 1.75 -6.60 49.19
N TRP A 51 2.20 -5.43 48.74
CA TRP A 51 3.60 -4.99 48.89
C TRP A 51 3.67 -3.54 49.39
N LYS A 52 4.40 -3.40 50.51
CA LYS A 52 4.91 -2.15 51.09
C LYS A 52 6.31 -1.87 50.51
N PHE A 53 6.65 -0.59 50.56
CA PHE A 53 7.95 0.02 50.87
C PHE A 53 8.80 0.69 49.77
N VAL A 54 9.13 1.94 50.14
CA VAL A 54 10.26 2.83 49.79
C VAL A 54 10.20 3.61 48.47
N TRP A 55 9.88 4.90 48.60
CA TRP A 55 10.71 5.99 48.05
C TRP A 55 10.85 7.10 49.10
N TRP A 56 12.09 7.51 49.35
CA TRP A 56 12.47 8.59 50.26
C TRP A 56 12.48 9.93 49.50
N ARG A 57 11.89 10.96 50.15
CA ARG A 57 12.31 12.37 50.31
C ARG A 57 12.86 13.16 49.10
N ARG A 58 12.58 14.45 48.91
CA ARG A 58 11.89 15.54 49.64
C ARG A 58 11.68 16.64 48.56
N ARG A 59 10.47 17.18 48.36
CA ARG A 59 9.88 18.38 49.01
C ARG A 59 10.73 19.65 48.89
N ARG A 60 10.16 20.84 48.71
CA ARG A 60 8.85 21.38 48.28
C ARG A 60 9.01 22.89 48.44
N LEU A 61 8.46 23.65 47.51
CA LEU A 61 8.14 25.07 47.65
C LEU A 61 6.68 25.22 48.10
N CYS A 62 6.34 26.44 48.53
CA CYS A 62 5.01 27.00 48.87
C CYS A 62 4.49 26.68 50.28
N CYS A 63 3.88 27.59 51.05
CA CYS A 63 3.52 29.02 50.98
C CYS A 63 3.29 29.47 52.46
N PRO A 64 2.83 30.71 52.75
CA PRO A 64 1.53 30.74 53.43
C PRO A 64 0.64 31.94 53.08
N GLU A 65 -0.67 31.69 53.09
CA GLU A 65 -1.75 32.65 53.33
C GLU A 65 -2.29 32.48 54.78
N ARG A 66 -2.88 33.58 55.27
CA ARG A 66 -3.67 33.74 56.52
C ARG A 66 -4.96 32.88 56.46
N THR A 67 -5.71 32.55 57.52
CA THR A 67 -6.02 33.24 58.79
C THR A 67 -6.75 32.29 59.78
N SER A 68 -6.77 32.70 61.06
CA SER A 68 -7.83 32.59 62.10
C SER A 68 -8.13 31.30 62.91
N GLY A 69 -8.12 31.50 64.25
CA GLY A 69 -8.89 30.85 65.33
C GLY A 69 -8.31 29.53 65.89
N GLU A 70 -8.28 29.20 67.18
CA GLU A 70 -8.66 29.80 68.46
C GLU A 70 -8.16 28.85 69.59
N ALA A 71 -7.89 29.40 70.79
CA ALA A 71 -7.97 28.81 72.15
C ALA A 71 -7.05 27.66 72.67
N GLY A 72 -6.58 27.87 73.93
CA GLY A 72 -6.43 26.86 75.01
C GLY A 72 -5.03 26.29 75.25
N GLU A 73 -4.20 26.87 76.12
CA GLU A 73 -4.04 26.61 77.58
C GLU A 73 -3.03 25.50 77.96
N GLY A 74 -2.14 25.82 78.93
CA GLY A 74 -1.74 24.84 79.97
C GLY A 74 -0.29 24.34 80.07
N GLY A 75 0.63 25.15 80.62
CA GLY A 75 1.25 24.83 81.92
C GLY A 75 2.55 23.99 82.06
N VAL A 76 3.53 24.65 82.72
CA VAL A 76 4.45 24.16 83.81
C VAL A 76 5.91 23.75 83.48
N ARG A 77 6.84 24.72 83.66
CA ARG A 77 8.08 24.85 84.53
C ARG A 77 8.79 23.61 85.14
N PRO A 78 10.01 23.74 85.75
CA PRO A 78 11.08 24.79 85.82
C PRO A 78 12.49 24.17 85.50
N PRO A 79 13.70 24.64 85.92
CA PRO A 79 14.22 25.83 86.67
C PRO A 79 15.35 26.60 85.91
N GLY A 80 16.03 27.67 86.35
CA GLY A 80 16.05 28.52 87.55
C GLY A 80 17.28 29.47 87.54
N ARG A 81 17.19 30.57 88.33
CA ARG A 81 18.22 31.53 88.83
C ARG A 81 18.69 32.68 87.90
N ASN A 82 18.74 33.96 88.30
CA ASN A 82 18.30 34.64 89.54
C ASN A 82 18.29 36.20 89.42
N VAL A 83 17.17 36.81 89.85
CA VAL A 83 16.91 38.06 90.65
C VAL A 83 17.52 39.42 90.23
N THR A 84 16.93 40.62 90.43
CA THR A 84 15.93 41.25 91.36
C THR A 84 15.44 42.55 90.69
N GLY A 85 14.29 43.17 90.99
CA GLY A 85 13.33 42.97 92.07
C GLY A 85 12.24 44.06 92.09
N ALA A 86 11.31 43.94 93.04
CA ALA A 86 10.47 45.00 93.59
C ALA A 86 9.93 44.53 94.95
N GLY A 87 9.91 45.43 95.93
CA GLY A 87 9.32 45.21 97.25
C GLY A 87 9.73 46.31 98.23
N GLY A 88 8.76 47.10 98.69
CA GLY A 88 8.97 48.05 99.79
C GLY A 88 8.84 47.39 101.16
N SER A 89 9.38 48.04 102.20
CA SER A 89 8.69 48.33 103.48
C SER A 89 9.61 49.07 104.48
N CYS A 90 9.04 50.12 105.08
CA CYS A 90 9.18 50.76 106.40
C CYS A 90 10.34 50.51 107.41
N CYS A 91 10.77 51.66 107.96
CA CYS A 91 10.92 52.08 109.37
C CYS A 91 12.29 52.09 110.11
N THR A 92 12.49 53.23 110.82
CA THR A 92 13.31 53.54 112.02
C THR A 92 14.84 53.65 111.83
N SER A 93 15.61 54.57 112.41
CA SER A 93 15.48 55.44 113.60
C SER A 93 16.66 56.44 113.68
N GLU A 94 16.44 57.60 114.34
CA GLU A 94 17.39 58.36 115.21
C GLU A 94 18.64 59.04 114.59
N SER A 95 19.22 60.14 115.08
CA SER A 95 18.96 61.15 116.11
C SER A 95 20.17 62.11 116.14
N LYS A 96 19.98 63.30 116.75
CA LYS A 96 20.95 64.32 117.26
C LYS A 96 21.17 65.53 116.33
N GLY A 97 21.00 66.78 116.76
CA GLY A 97 20.67 67.32 118.08
C GLY A 97 21.25 68.73 118.27
N ALA A 98 20.59 69.51 119.15
CA ALA A 98 20.95 70.81 119.77
C ALA A 98 20.78 72.07 118.87
N GLY A 99 20.01 73.10 119.21
CA GLY A 99 19.34 73.48 120.46
C GLY A 99 20.08 74.63 121.16
N CYS A 100 19.44 75.80 121.24
CA CYS A 100 19.41 76.63 122.46
C CYS A 100 18.44 77.82 122.31
N SER A 101 17.35 77.77 123.07
CA SER A 101 16.48 78.90 123.42
C SER A 101 16.87 79.39 124.81
N ILE A 102 17.00 80.71 125.07
CA ILE A 102 16.79 81.35 126.39
C ILE A 102 16.31 82.83 126.19
N LYS A 103 15.06 83.12 126.59
CA LYS A 103 14.49 84.43 127.04
C LYS A 103 15.07 84.80 128.43
N PRO A 104 14.85 85.98 129.07
CA PRO A 104 14.07 87.20 128.73
C PRO A 104 14.95 88.47 128.94
N GLY A 105 14.53 89.72 128.75
CA GLY A 105 13.28 90.40 128.42
C GLY A 105 13.42 91.87 128.83
N THR A 106 12.73 92.79 128.13
CA THR A 106 12.11 94.04 128.61
C THR A 106 11.50 94.76 127.41
N ASP A 107 10.29 95.30 127.60
CA ASP A 107 9.35 95.82 126.60
C ASP A 107 9.83 97.07 125.82
N GLU A 108 9.70 97.04 124.47
CA GLU A 108 9.64 98.19 123.54
C GLU A 108 9.24 97.71 122.12
N CYS A 109 8.38 98.44 121.40
CA CYS A 109 7.98 98.11 120.01
C CYS A 109 9.12 98.45 119.01
N PRO A 110 9.53 97.55 118.10
CA PRO A 110 10.64 97.82 117.19
C PRO A 110 10.32 98.95 116.21
N ASN A 111 11.15 100.00 116.20
CA ASN A 111 11.11 101.12 115.25
C ASN A 111 9.73 101.77 115.06
N GLU A 112 8.88 101.81 116.10
CA GLU A 112 7.52 102.36 116.00
C GLU A 112 6.71 101.81 114.80
N CYS A 113 6.97 100.56 114.39
CA CYS A 113 6.31 99.92 113.24
C CYS A 113 6.54 100.59 111.88
N SER A 114 7.67 101.30 111.74
CA SER A 114 8.16 101.93 110.50
C SER A 114 7.11 102.78 109.77
N ASP A 115 6.13 103.32 110.51
CA ASP A 115 4.92 104.02 110.01
C ASP A 115 4.03 103.22 109.02
N GLN A 116 4.30 101.93 108.80
CA GLN A 116 3.54 101.06 107.89
C GLN A 116 2.74 99.97 108.62
N GLY A 117 2.60 100.13 109.93
CA GLY A 117 1.78 99.29 110.78
C GLY A 117 1.40 99.99 112.08
N ARG A 118 0.62 99.32 112.91
CA ARG A 118 0.20 99.83 114.22
C ARG A 118 0.78 98.95 115.33
N CYS A 119 1.36 99.55 116.38
CA CYS A 119 1.90 98.75 117.49
C CYS A 119 0.80 98.35 118.48
N GLU A 120 0.73 97.06 118.79
CA GLU A 120 -0.09 96.49 119.85
C GLU A 120 0.77 95.51 120.69
N ASP A 121 0.81 95.72 122.00
CA ASP A 121 1.52 94.89 122.99
C ASP A 121 2.99 94.55 122.62
N GLY A 122 3.75 95.57 122.19
CA GLY A 122 5.19 95.43 121.89
C GLY A 122 5.50 94.84 120.51
N LYS A 123 4.51 94.62 119.64
CA LYS A 123 4.69 94.03 118.31
C LYS A 123 3.86 94.76 117.24
N CYS A 124 4.40 94.84 116.03
CA CYS A 124 3.77 95.59 114.94
C CYS A 124 2.79 94.73 114.13
N VAL A 125 1.60 95.29 113.87
CA VAL A 125 0.59 94.73 112.96
C VAL A 125 0.59 95.56 111.67
N CYS A 126 0.96 94.95 110.55
CA CYS A 126 1.29 95.66 109.30
C CYS A 126 0.09 95.93 108.39
N PHE A 127 0.10 97.06 107.68
CA PHE A 127 -0.90 97.37 106.65
C PHE A 127 -0.77 96.44 105.42
N PRO A 128 -1.86 96.15 104.68
CA PRO A 128 -1.84 95.21 103.57
C PRO A 128 -0.81 95.57 102.49
N GLY A 129 -0.08 94.56 102.01
CA GLY A 129 1.05 94.74 101.11
C GLY A 129 2.38 94.92 101.84
N TYR A 130 2.37 95.00 103.18
CA TYR A 130 3.55 95.02 104.03
C TYR A 130 3.56 93.89 105.07
N SER A 131 4.75 93.38 105.39
CA SER A 131 4.99 92.29 106.33
C SER A 131 6.29 92.52 107.11
N GLY A 132 6.56 91.67 108.10
CA GLY A 132 7.76 91.75 108.92
C GLY A 132 7.51 92.34 110.32
N PRO A 133 8.45 92.14 111.26
CA PRO A 133 8.25 92.44 112.68
C PRO A 133 8.15 93.94 113.02
N ASP A 134 8.64 94.82 112.14
CA ASP A 134 8.45 96.28 112.16
C ASP A 134 7.75 96.81 110.89
N CYS A 135 7.14 95.92 110.10
CA CYS A 135 6.35 96.21 108.90
C CYS A 135 7.09 96.85 107.72
N SER A 136 8.38 96.60 107.58
CA SER A 136 9.24 97.18 106.53
C SER A 136 9.32 96.41 105.20
N GLU A 137 8.73 95.20 105.08
CA GLU A 137 8.84 94.34 103.87
C GLU A 137 7.54 94.34 103.04
N SER A 138 7.55 94.03 101.73
CA SER A 138 6.35 94.02 100.87
C SER A 138 5.95 92.65 100.28
N SER A 139 4.65 92.35 100.11
CA SER A 139 4.12 90.99 99.77
C SER A 139 3.47 90.85 98.37
N CYS A 140 3.66 89.72 97.65
CA CYS A 140 3.09 89.43 96.30
C CYS A 140 1.97 88.35 96.28
N PRO A 141 1.10 88.31 95.25
CA PRO A 141 0.01 87.32 95.12
C PRO A 141 0.53 85.87 95.00
N GLU A 142 0.07 84.97 95.87
CA GLU A 142 0.38 83.52 95.87
C GLU A 142 1.89 83.20 95.74
N ASN A 143 2.75 84.13 96.18
CA ASN A 143 4.20 84.06 96.03
C ASN A 143 4.69 83.66 94.61
N CYS A 144 3.95 84.08 93.58
CA CYS A 144 4.22 83.76 92.17
C CYS A 144 4.20 82.26 91.84
N SER A 145 3.39 81.47 92.57
CA SER A 145 3.21 80.03 92.39
C SER A 145 4.52 79.22 92.36
N ASP A 146 5.59 79.73 92.99
CA ASP A 146 6.97 79.22 92.94
C ASP A 146 7.55 79.08 91.51
N LYS A 147 7.00 79.80 90.52
CA LYS A 147 7.39 79.79 89.09
C LYS A 147 7.74 81.19 88.56
N GLY A 148 8.14 82.07 89.46
CA GLY A 148 8.54 83.44 89.13
C GLY A 148 9.08 84.19 90.34
N LYS A 149 9.53 85.42 90.12
CA LYS A 149 10.04 86.30 91.17
C LYS A 149 9.04 87.42 91.47
N CYS A 150 8.86 87.69 92.75
CA CYS A 150 8.07 88.82 93.23
C CYS A 150 8.91 90.10 93.16
N VAL A 151 8.44 91.09 92.38
CA VAL A 151 9.07 92.41 92.27
C VAL A 151 7.99 93.47 92.45
N ASN A 152 8.10 94.29 93.50
CA ASN A 152 7.17 95.40 93.79
C ASN A 152 5.67 95.00 93.74
N GLY A 153 5.30 93.86 94.32
CA GLY A 153 3.90 93.40 94.37
C GLY A 153 3.37 92.73 93.10
N ARG A 154 4.20 92.52 92.06
CA ARG A 154 3.85 91.83 90.81
C ARG A 154 4.79 90.65 90.54
N CYS A 155 4.25 89.58 89.96
CA CYS A 155 5.02 88.40 89.59
C CYS A 155 5.65 88.52 88.20
N GLU A 156 6.95 88.28 88.13
CA GLU A 156 7.73 88.14 86.90
C GLU A 156 8.03 86.65 86.68
N CYS A 157 7.42 86.05 85.65
CA CYS A 157 7.39 84.59 85.48
C CYS A 157 8.67 84.02 84.86
N ASP A 158 9.04 82.82 85.30
CA ASP A 158 10.15 82.05 84.74
C ASP A 158 9.86 81.62 83.29
N PRO A 159 10.88 81.44 82.43
CA PRO A 159 10.71 81.00 81.05
C PRO A 159 9.90 79.71 80.96
N GLY A 160 8.86 79.72 80.12
CA GLY A 160 7.92 78.61 80.03
C GLY A 160 6.59 78.89 80.72
N PHE A 161 6.50 79.89 81.61
CA PHE A 161 5.28 80.25 82.35
C PHE A 161 4.81 81.69 82.06
N THR A 162 3.51 81.93 82.15
CA THR A 162 2.85 83.22 81.91
C THR A 162 1.62 83.39 82.80
N GLY A 163 1.03 84.59 82.83
CA GLY A 163 -0.11 84.93 83.67
C GLY A 163 0.26 85.77 84.92
N PRO A 164 -0.73 86.33 85.63
CA PRO A 164 -0.51 87.29 86.73
C PRO A 164 0.09 86.67 88.01
N ASP A 165 -0.02 85.34 88.18
CA ASP A 165 0.54 84.53 89.27
C ASP A 165 1.51 83.44 88.77
N CYS A 166 1.87 83.49 87.47
CA CYS A 166 2.78 82.55 86.79
C CYS A 166 2.32 81.08 86.70
N SER A 167 1.01 80.83 86.74
CA SER A 167 0.44 79.47 86.73
C SER A 167 0.28 78.82 85.34
N GLN A 168 0.47 79.53 84.22
CA GLN A 168 0.14 79.00 82.87
C GLN A 168 1.39 78.67 82.02
N THR A 169 1.45 77.51 81.38
CA THR A 169 2.57 77.10 80.48
C THR A 169 2.46 77.64 79.05
N SER A 170 3.59 78.05 78.45
CA SER A 170 3.72 78.56 77.07
C SER A 170 4.05 77.46 76.04
N CYS A 171 3.53 77.59 74.80
CA CYS A 171 3.78 76.64 73.69
C CYS A 171 4.88 77.13 72.72
N PRO A 172 5.66 76.20 72.09
CA PRO A 172 6.68 76.56 71.11
C PRO A 172 6.10 77.30 69.89
N ASP A 173 6.64 78.47 69.58
CA ASP A 173 6.31 79.35 68.43
C ASP A 173 4.80 79.58 68.19
N ASN A 174 3.99 79.54 69.25
CA ASN A 174 2.53 79.58 69.17
C ASN A 174 1.94 78.59 68.14
N CYS A 175 2.56 77.41 68.00
CA CYS A 175 2.18 76.39 67.02
C CYS A 175 2.20 76.88 65.56
N SER A 176 3.05 77.87 65.26
CA SER A 176 3.26 78.48 63.93
C SER A 176 1.96 78.90 63.22
N ASP A 177 0.90 79.19 63.98
CA ASP A 177 -0.47 79.42 63.48
C ASP A 177 -1.05 78.28 62.61
N LYS A 178 -0.54 77.05 62.77
CA LYS A 178 -0.93 75.82 62.05
C LYS A 178 -1.32 74.69 62.99
N GLY A 179 -1.78 75.04 64.19
CA GLY A 179 -2.22 74.11 65.20
C GLY A 179 -2.73 74.80 66.45
N ARG A 180 -3.20 74.02 67.42
CA ARG A 180 -3.71 74.50 68.71
C ARG A 180 -2.77 74.13 69.85
N CYS A 181 -2.51 75.08 70.74
CA CYS A 181 -1.74 74.87 71.98
C CYS A 181 -2.60 74.18 73.04
N VAL A 182 -2.18 73.00 73.51
CA VAL A 182 -2.83 72.23 74.58
C VAL A 182 -1.76 71.79 75.57
N ASN A 183 -1.83 72.29 76.81
CA ASN A 183 -0.91 71.93 77.91
C ASN A 183 0.59 72.01 77.54
N GLY A 184 1.01 73.09 76.86
CA GLY A 184 2.41 73.29 76.45
C GLY A 184 2.87 72.49 75.23
N ARG A 185 1.96 71.80 74.52
CA ARG A 185 2.24 71.06 73.28
C ARG A 185 1.31 71.49 72.13
N CYS A 186 1.83 71.53 70.92
CA CYS A 186 1.04 71.84 69.73
C CYS A 186 0.36 70.60 69.14
N GLU A 187 -0.95 70.68 68.93
CA GLU A 187 -1.75 69.78 68.09
C GLU A 187 -1.86 70.37 66.68
N CYS A 188 -1.23 69.74 65.68
CA CYS A 188 -1.12 70.31 64.33
C CYS A 188 -2.34 70.08 63.45
N ASP A 189 -2.64 71.06 62.60
CA ASP A 189 -3.67 70.97 61.57
C ASP A 189 -3.30 69.95 60.49
N SER A 190 -4.32 69.45 59.78
CA SER A 190 -4.13 68.47 58.70
C SER A 190 -3.17 68.97 57.63
N GLY A 191 -2.10 68.21 57.39
CA GLY A 191 -1.03 68.58 56.46
C GLY A 191 0.19 69.22 57.11
N PHE A 192 0.20 69.39 58.44
CA PHE A 192 1.34 69.87 59.21
C PHE A 192 1.74 68.88 60.31
N THR A 193 3.02 68.89 60.68
CA THR A 193 3.63 68.03 61.71
C THR A 193 4.79 68.75 62.40
N GLY A 194 5.40 68.12 63.39
CA GLY A 194 6.48 68.70 64.20
C GLY A 194 6.02 69.40 65.49
N PRO A 195 6.93 69.69 66.43
CA PRO A 195 6.61 70.18 67.78
C PRO A 195 6.03 71.60 67.81
N SER A 196 6.24 72.41 66.77
CA SER A 196 5.63 73.72 66.55
C SER A 196 4.72 73.78 65.32
N CYS A 197 4.37 72.63 64.72
CA CYS A 197 3.53 72.52 63.52
C CYS A 197 4.02 73.24 62.25
N ALA A 198 5.33 73.49 62.15
CA ALA A 198 5.93 74.17 61.01
C ALA A 198 6.13 73.27 59.76
N ASP A 199 6.16 71.94 59.93
CA ASP A 199 6.58 71.02 58.85
C ASP A 199 5.38 70.49 58.04
N LYS A 200 5.45 70.48 56.70
CA LYS A 200 4.39 69.86 55.85
C LYS A 200 4.45 68.33 55.88
N SER A 201 3.30 67.68 56.06
CA SER A 201 3.14 66.22 56.06
C SER A 201 3.29 65.59 54.67
N CYS A 202 4.05 64.50 54.55
CA CYS A 202 4.24 63.76 53.30
C CYS A 202 3.33 62.52 53.18
N PRO A 203 2.92 62.11 51.95
CA PRO A 203 2.13 60.89 51.72
C PRO A 203 2.78 59.65 52.32
N GLY A 204 2.06 58.96 53.23
CA GLY A 204 2.51 57.72 53.86
C GLY A 204 3.83 57.82 54.64
N ASN A 205 4.28 59.02 55.03
CA ASN A 205 5.63 59.27 55.55
C ASN A 205 6.73 58.64 54.67
N CYS A 206 6.54 58.68 53.35
CA CYS A 206 7.41 58.07 52.35
C CYS A 206 7.68 56.57 52.60
N ASN A 207 6.74 55.87 53.26
CA ASN A 207 6.81 54.46 53.64
C ASN A 207 8.13 54.05 54.35
N ARG A 208 8.82 55.00 55.00
CA ARG A 208 10.20 54.85 55.54
C ARG A 208 11.26 54.44 54.49
N ARG A 209 10.97 54.66 53.21
CA ARG A 209 11.79 54.31 52.05
C ARG A 209 12.13 55.54 51.20
N GLY A 210 12.08 56.71 51.80
CA GLY A 210 12.42 57.99 51.19
C GLY A 210 12.48 59.11 52.22
N ARG A 211 12.89 60.30 51.78
CA ARG A 211 12.92 61.52 52.58
C ARG A 211 11.79 62.45 52.15
N CYS A 212 11.07 62.99 53.13
CA CYS A 212 10.08 64.04 52.90
C CYS A 212 10.78 65.38 52.65
N VAL A 213 10.52 66.01 51.51
CA VAL A 213 11.03 67.34 51.14
C VAL A 213 9.85 68.17 50.66
N ASN A 214 9.47 69.21 51.42
CA ASN A 214 8.38 70.13 51.09
C ASN A 214 7.04 69.45 50.73
N GLY A 215 6.67 68.36 51.41
CA GLY A 215 5.42 67.62 51.15
C GLY A 215 5.50 66.59 50.02
N GLN A 216 6.67 66.39 49.39
CA GLN A 216 6.91 65.39 48.37
C GLN A 216 7.96 64.36 48.83
N CYS A 217 7.73 63.08 48.53
CA CYS A 217 8.67 62.02 48.87
C CYS A 217 9.77 61.89 47.81
N VAL A 218 11.02 62.02 48.24
CA VAL A 218 12.21 61.66 47.46
C VAL A 218 12.61 60.24 47.85
N CYS A 219 12.45 59.28 46.94
CA CYS A 219 12.62 57.87 47.26
C CYS A 219 14.09 57.43 47.35
N ASN A 220 14.36 56.50 48.26
CA ASN A 220 15.65 55.83 48.35
C ASN A 220 15.91 55.00 47.09
N PRO A 221 17.19 54.77 46.72
CA PRO A 221 17.54 53.92 45.58
C PRO A 221 16.82 52.57 45.62
N GLY A 222 16.21 52.18 44.49
CA GLY A 222 15.41 50.95 44.39
C GLY A 222 13.91 51.12 44.70
N PHE A 223 13.45 52.33 45.04
CA PHE A 223 12.04 52.65 45.23
C PHE A 223 11.60 53.86 44.38
N THR A 224 10.33 53.87 43.99
CA THR A 224 9.70 54.91 43.15
C THR A 224 8.23 55.09 43.55
N GLY A 225 7.56 56.09 42.96
CA GLY A 225 6.17 56.44 43.25
C GLY A 225 6.01 57.55 44.31
N PRO A 226 4.80 58.13 44.43
CA PRO A 226 4.54 59.35 45.19
C PRO A 226 4.71 59.21 46.72
N ASP A 227 4.70 57.98 47.23
CA ASP A 227 4.92 57.63 48.63
C ASP A 227 6.09 56.63 48.81
N CYS A 228 6.86 56.36 47.74
CA CYS A 228 7.98 55.39 47.72
C CYS A 228 7.60 53.93 48.04
N SER A 229 6.34 53.56 47.80
CA SER A 229 5.86 52.19 47.99
C SER A 229 6.31 51.20 46.91
N LYS A 230 6.60 51.66 45.68
CA LYS A 230 6.90 50.79 44.53
C LYS A 230 8.40 50.51 44.44
N LYS A 231 8.80 49.26 44.15
CA LYS A 231 10.19 48.96 43.80
C LYS A 231 10.49 49.46 42.39
N ALA A 232 11.62 50.15 42.21
CA ALA A 232 12.12 50.56 40.91
C ALA A 232 12.67 49.35 40.14
N CYS A 233 12.37 49.26 38.84
CA CYS A 233 12.97 48.26 37.96
C CYS A 233 14.23 48.79 37.27
N PRO A 234 15.20 47.92 36.95
CA PRO A 234 16.38 48.28 36.17
C PRO A 234 16.00 48.95 34.84
N ASN A 235 16.49 50.16 34.58
CA ASN A 235 16.29 50.95 33.35
C ASN A 235 14.84 51.05 32.86
N ASP A 236 13.86 50.97 33.76
CA ASP A 236 12.42 50.91 33.42
C ASP A 236 12.10 49.86 32.33
N CYS A 237 12.80 48.71 32.41
CA CYS A 237 12.70 47.62 31.45
C CYS A 237 12.95 48.04 29.99
N ASN A 238 13.72 49.12 29.78
CA ASN A 238 14.03 49.75 28.50
C ASN A 238 12.79 50.04 27.63
N ASN A 239 11.60 50.18 28.24
CA ASN A 239 10.29 50.23 27.55
C ASN A 239 9.97 49.01 26.67
N ARG A 240 10.56 47.85 26.96
CA ARG A 240 10.40 46.58 26.22
C ARG A 240 9.97 45.43 27.12
N GLY A 241 9.21 45.76 28.15
CA GLY A 241 8.71 44.83 29.13
C GLY A 241 7.94 45.53 30.25
N ARG A 242 7.38 44.74 31.16
CA ARG A 242 6.64 45.22 32.32
C ARG A 242 7.46 45.04 33.61
N CYS A 243 7.43 46.05 34.47
CA CYS A 243 8.02 45.97 35.80
C CYS A 243 7.10 45.23 36.78
N GLU A 244 7.53 44.07 37.28
CA GLU A 244 6.86 43.30 38.32
C GLU A 244 7.77 43.13 39.54
N ASN A 245 7.40 43.74 40.67
CA ASN A 245 8.12 43.61 41.96
C ASN A 245 9.63 43.92 41.90
N GLY A 246 10.06 44.84 41.02
CA GLY A 246 11.47 45.20 40.84
C GLY A 246 12.24 44.29 39.86
N LYS A 247 11.54 43.42 39.12
CA LYS A 247 12.09 42.60 38.03
C LYS A 247 11.37 42.91 36.73
N CYS A 248 12.11 42.96 35.63
CA CYS A 248 11.52 43.14 34.31
C CYS A 248 11.02 41.80 33.74
N VAL A 249 9.79 41.82 33.24
CA VAL A 249 9.20 40.76 32.42
C VAL A 249 9.20 41.26 30.99
N CYS A 250 10.04 40.67 30.13
CA CYS A 250 10.31 41.19 28.80
C CYS A 250 9.23 40.82 27.79
N ASP A 251 8.97 41.75 26.86
CA ASP A 251 8.11 41.52 25.71
C ASP A 251 8.76 40.51 24.75
N GLY A 252 7.94 39.82 23.95
CA GLY A 252 8.39 38.78 23.02
C GLY A 252 9.51 39.29 22.10
N GLY A 253 10.67 38.64 22.13
CA GLY A 253 11.86 39.04 21.38
C GLY A 253 12.92 39.77 22.20
N PHE A 254 12.68 40.04 23.49
CA PHE A 254 13.66 40.64 24.40
C PHE A 254 13.92 39.76 25.64
N THR A 255 15.12 39.88 26.19
CA THR A 255 15.60 39.16 27.38
C THR A 255 16.61 40.00 28.17
N GLY A 256 17.20 39.45 29.22
CA GLY A 256 18.08 40.20 30.12
C GLY A 256 17.35 40.85 31.30
N ALA A 257 18.11 41.36 32.27
CA ALA A 257 17.59 41.85 33.55
C ALA A 257 16.73 43.13 33.42
N ASP A 258 16.93 43.87 32.34
CA ASP A 258 16.23 45.10 32.00
C ASP A 258 15.60 45.07 30.59
N CYS A 259 15.50 43.89 29.97
CA CYS A 259 14.96 43.70 28.60
C CYS A 259 15.72 44.42 27.48
N SER A 260 17.00 44.75 27.70
CA SER A 260 17.87 45.34 26.68
C SER A 260 18.40 44.33 25.65
N GLU A 261 18.39 43.03 25.98
CA GLU A 261 18.97 41.99 25.12
C GLU A 261 17.92 41.45 24.14
N ILE A 262 18.31 41.16 22.90
CA ILE A 262 17.42 40.54 21.91
C ILE A 262 17.41 39.03 22.14
N ALA A 263 16.22 38.45 22.36
CA ALA A 263 16.04 37.01 22.53
C ALA A 263 16.20 36.26 21.21
N CYS A 264 16.97 35.17 21.21
CA CYS A 264 17.09 34.30 20.05
C CYS A 264 15.94 33.27 19.96
N PRO A 265 15.49 32.90 18.76
CA PRO A 265 14.48 31.87 18.55
C PRO A 265 14.85 30.55 19.25
N GLY A 266 13.97 30.05 20.12
CA GLY A 266 14.12 28.77 20.82
C GLY A 266 15.40 28.63 21.67
N ASN A 267 16.06 29.74 22.05
CA ASN A 267 17.40 29.75 22.65
C ASN A 267 18.42 28.91 21.84
N CYS A 268 18.29 28.96 20.51
CA CYS A 268 19.07 28.15 19.56
C CYS A 268 19.01 26.64 19.84
N ASN A 269 17.94 26.16 20.49
CA ASN A 269 17.71 24.77 20.92
C ASN A 269 18.88 24.14 21.70
N ASN A 270 19.75 24.97 22.32
CA ASN A 270 21.03 24.56 22.91
C ASN A 270 22.03 23.94 21.90
N LYS A 271 21.85 24.17 20.60
CA LYS A 271 22.68 23.66 19.50
C LYS A 271 23.36 24.76 18.69
N GLY A 272 23.49 25.94 19.28
CA GLY A 272 24.14 27.09 18.68
C GLY A 272 24.35 28.21 19.71
N ARG A 273 24.98 29.29 19.26
CA ARG A 273 25.20 30.51 20.04
C ARG A 273 24.30 31.63 19.54
N CYS A 274 23.63 32.31 20.45
CA CYS A 274 22.87 33.52 20.15
C CYS A 274 23.80 34.71 19.91
N VAL A 275 23.70 35.35 18.74
CA VAL A 275 24.45 36.57 18.38
C VAL A 275 23.45 37.59 17.82
N LYS A 276 23.20 38.67 18.57
CA LYS A 276 22.29 39.77 18.18
C LYS A 276 20.90 39.29 17.69
N GLY A 277 20.31 38.32 18.38
CA GLY A 277 18.98 37.78 18.02
C GLY A 277 18.96 36.73 16.90
N GLN A 278 20.13 36.38 16.34
CA GLN A 278 20.27 35.28 15.38
C GLN A 278 21.06 34.12 15.98
N CYS A 279 20.63 32.89 15.67
CA CYS A 279 21.33 31.69 16.09
C CYS A 279 22.45 31.33 15.12
N VAL A 280 23.68 31.29 15.63
CA VAL A 280 24.83 30.71 14.93
C VAL A 280 24.92 29.25 15.35
N CYS A 281 24.58 28.33 14.46
CA CYS A 281 24.48 26.92 14.79
C CYS A 281 25.85 26.24 14.95
N ASN A 282 25.92 25.29 15.89
CA ASN A 282 27.07 24.42 16.04
C ASN A 282 27.21 23.51 14.79
N PRO A 283 28.42 23.03 14.47
CA PRO A 283 28.63 22.11 13.36
C PRO A 283 27.65 20.92 13.40
N GLY A 284 27.03 20.63 12.26
CA GLY A 284 25.99 19.59 12.14
C GLY A 284 24.57 20.05 12.43
N PHE A 285 24.34 21.33 12.72
CA PHE A 285 23.01 21.93 12.89
C PHE A 285 22.81 23.17 12.01
N THR A 286 21.59 23.42 11.58
CA THR A 286 21.18 24.51 10.69
C THR A 286 19.75 24.97 11.03
N GLY A 287 19.26 26.01 10.37
CA GLY A 287 17.95 26.63 10.64
C GLY A 287 18.01 27.80 11.63
N THR A 288 16.94 28.60 11.65
CA THR A 288 16.86 29.87 12.40
C THR A 288 16.95 29.73 13.92
N ASP A 289 16.68 28.53 14.44
CA ASP A 289 16.78 28.15 15.85
C ASP A 289 17.73 26.96 16.08
N CYS A 290 18.50 26.54 15.06
CA CYS A 290 19.39 25.37 15.10
C CYS A 290 18.72 24.02 15.42
N SER A 291 17.41 23.90 15.21
CA SER A 291 16.66 22.66 15.40
C SER A 291 16.95 21.60 14.33
N LYS A 292 17.38 22.00 13.13
CA LYS A 292 17.57 21.09 11.98
C LYS A 292 19.00 20.54 11.97
N LYS A 293 19.18 19.26 11.67
CA LYS A 293 20.51 18.71 11.38
C LYS A 293 20.98 19.20 10.02
N ALA A 294 22.21 19.71 9.95
CA ALA A 294 22.86 20.07 8.69
C ALA A 294 23.23 18.78 7.92
N CYS A 295 23.08 18.81 6.60
CA CYS A 295 23.56 17.75 5.72
C CYS A 295 24.95 18.08 5.18
N PRO A 296 25.78 17.07 4.85
CA PRO A 296 27.05 17.27 4.17
C PRO A 296 26.87 18.07 2.87
N ASP A 297 27.60 19.18 2.75
CA ASP A 297 27.63 20.08 1.59
C ASP A 297 26.28 20.46 0.97
N ASP A 298 25.24 20.54 1.81
CA ASP A 298 23.84 20.77 1.41
C ASP A 298 23.37 19.83 0.28
N CYS A 299 23.83 18.58 0.33
CA CYS A 299 23.58 17.57 -0.70
C CYS A 299 23.99 18.02 -2.11
N ASN A 300 24.98 18.92 -2.22
CA ASN A 300 25.47 19.53 -3.46
C ASN A 300 24.37 20.13 -4.35
N ASN A 301 23.21 20.50 -3.78
CA ASN A 301 21.99 20.88 -4.52
C ASN A 301 21.45 19.79 -5.48
N ARG A 302 21.80 18.52 -5.27
CA ARG A 302 21.46 17.36 -6.10
C ARG A 302 20.78 16.26 -5.28
N GLY A 303 20.04 16.68 -4.26
CA GLY A 303 19.33 15.79 -3.35
C GLY A 303 18.59 16.56 -2.27
N ARG A 304 17.82 15.82 -1.47
CA ARG A 304 17.09 16.35 -0.33
C ARG A 304 17.74 15.94 0.98
N CYS A 305 17.95 16.91 1.87
CA CYS A 305 18.39 16.65 3.23
C CYS A 305 17.27 16.06 4.09
N VAL A 306 17.46 14.84 4.59
CA VAL A 306 16.52 14.15 5.49
C VAL A 306 17.27 13.68 6.74
N ASN A 307 16.95 14.27 7.89
CA ASN A 307 17.55 13.94 9.20
C ASN A 307 19.10 14.00 9.25
N GLY A 308 19.72 14.90 8.49
CA GLY A 308 21.19 15.04 8.41
C GLY A 308 21.86 14.05 7.46
N LYS A 309 21.10 13.33 6.64
CA LYS A 309 21.58 12.47 5.56
C LYS A 309 21.01 12.96 4.23
N CYS A 310 21.83 12.93 3.19
CA CYS A 310 21.39 13.27 1.85
C CYS A 310 20.65 12.11 1.19
N VAL A 311 19.50 12.42 0.60
CA VAL A 311 18.77 11.54 -0.32
C VAL A 311 18.97 12.12 -1.70
N CYS A 312 19.80 11.47 -2.52
CA CYS A 312 20.22 12.01 -3.81
C CYS A 312 19.14 11.92 -4.88
N ASP A 313 19.10 12.93 -5.73
CA ASP A 313 18.27 12.93 -6.93
C ASP A 313 18.77 11.88 -7.93
N GLY A 314 17.89 11.42 -8.82
CA GLY A 314 18.21 10.38 -9.79
C GLY A 314 19.45 10.72 -10.62
N GLY A 315 20.48 9.86 -10.57
CA GLY A 315 21.76 10.09 -11.24
C GLY A 315 22.89 10.57 -10.32
N PHE A 316 22.64 10.76 -9.02
CA PHE A 316 23.66 11.11 -8.03
C PHE A 316 23.68 10.13 -6.84
N THR A 317 24.85 9.98 -6.24
CA THR A 317 25.11 9.10 -5.08
C THR A 317 26.22 9.70 -4.21
N GLY A 318 26.66 8.98 -3.17
CA GLY A 318 27.60 9.49 -2.18
C GLY A 318 26.91 10.15 -0.98
N ALA A 319 27.69 10.46 0.06
CA ALA A 319 27.18 10.98 1.33
C ALA A 319 26.57 12.39 1.25
N ASP A 320 26.99 13.14 0.23
CA ASP A 320 26.63 14.52 -0.08
C ASP A 320 26.05 14.68 -1.50
N CYS A 321 25.76 13.59 -2.22
CA CYS A 321 25.28 13.60 -3.61
C CYS A 321 26.23 14.24 -4.64
N SER A 322 27.53 14.34 -4.32
CA SER A 322 28.54 14.82 -5.28
C SER A 322 28.90 13.80 -6.34
N GLU A 323 28.70 12.50 -6.07
CA GLU A 323 29.09 11.42 -6.97
C GLU A 323 28.01 11.17 -8.02
N ILE A 324 28.40 10.93 -9.28
CA ILE A 324 27.44 10.57 -10.33
C ILE A 324 27.12 9.08 -10.18
N ALA A 325 25.84 8.76 -10.00
CA ALA A 325 25.36 7.39 -9.91
C ALA A 325 25.42 6.71 -11.28
N CYS A 326 26.08 5.55 -11.35
CA CYS A 326 26.05 4.71 -12.54
C CYS A 326 24.84 3.76 -12.54
N PRO A 327 24.27 3.44 -13.71
CA PRO A 327 23.19 2.45 -13.84
C PRO A 327 23.52 1.13 -13.13
N GLY A 328 22.67 0.73 -12.17
CA GLY A 328 22.80 -0.52 -11.44
C GLY A 328 24.11 -0.72 -10.67
N ASN A 329 24.85 0.35 -10.34
CA ASN A 329 26.23 0.27 -9.81
C ASN A 329 27.14 -0.65 -10.66
N CYS A 330 26.92 -0.65 -11.98
CA CYS A 330 27.61 -1.52 -12.93
C CYS A 330 27.50 -3.02 -12.57
N ASN A 331 26.45 -3.42 -11.82
CA ASN A 331 26.20 -4.76 -11.31
C ASN A 331 27.43 -5.42 -10.62
N ASN A 332 28.33 -4.61 -10.04
CA ASN A 332 29.63 -5.04 -9.50
C ASN A 332 30.55 -5.74 -10.53
N ARG A 333 30.32 -5.51 -11.82
CA ARG A 333 31.01 -6.13 -12.97
C ARG A 333 31.60 -5.08 -13.90
N GLY A 334 31.92 -3.90 -13.38
CA GLY A 334 32.54 -2.80 -14.09
C GLY A 334 32.92 -1.66 -13.15
N ARG A 335 33.58 -0.65 -13.70
CA ARG A 335 33.93 0.60 -13.02
C ARG A 335 33.05 1.73 -13.52
N CYS A 336 32.50 2.52 -12.59
CA CYS A 336 31.78 3.75 -12.91
C CYS A 336 32.78 4.85 -13.30
N VAL A 337 32.62 5.42 -14.50
CA VAL A 337 33.41 6.55 -14.99
C VAL A 337 32.44 7.58 -15.57
N ASN A 338 32.34 8.75 -14.93
CA ASN A 338 31.47 9.86 -15.36
C ASN A 338 30.00 9.45 -15.61
N GLY A 339 29.43 8.59 -14.77
CA GLY A 339 28.03 8.12 -14.91
C GLY A 339 27.82 7.02 -15.94
N GLN A 340 28.88 6.55 -16.61
CA GLN A 340 28.85 5.39 -17.50
C GLN A 340 29.63 4.22 -16.90
N CYS A 341 29.09 3.02 -17.09
CA CYS A 341 29.77 1.80 -16.67
C CYS A 341 30.77 1.35 -17.72
N VAL A 342 32.04 1.30 -17.33
CA VAL A 342 33.11 0.61 -18.06
C VAL A 342 33.14 -0.84 -17.57
N CYS A 343 32.63 -1.76 -18.38
CA CYS A 343 32.47 -3.15 -17.94
C CYS A 343 33.79 -3.90 -17.86
N ASN A 344 33.87 -4.80 -16.88
CA ASN A 344 34.95 -5.77 -16.78
C ASN A 344 34.93 -6.71 -17.99
N PRO A 345 36.09 -7.27 -18.39
CA PRO A 345 36.15 -8.24 -19.48
C PRO A 345 35.11 -9.36 -19.33
N GLY A 346 34.38 -9.66 -20.41
CA GLY A 346 33.29 -10.64 -20.40
C GLY A 346 31.91 -10.08 -20.02
N PHE A 347 31.78 -8.78 -19.77
CA PHE A 347 30.50 -8.10 -19.53
C PHE A 347 30.34 -6.88 -20.42
N THR A 348 29.10 -6.55 -20.76
CA THR A 348 28.70 -5.45 -21.64
C THR A 348 27.32 -4.92 -21.23
N GLY A 349 26.83 -3.88 -21.91
CA GLY A 349 25.59 -3.18 -21.58
C GLY A 349 25.80 -1.99 -20.63
N THR A 350 24.81 -1.11 -20.56
CA THR A 350 24.88 0.18 -19.86
C THR A 350 25.08 0.08 -18.34
N ASP A 351 24.78 -1.08 -17.76
CA ASP A 351 24.98 -1.42 -16.36
C ASP A 351 25.86 -2.68 -16.16
N CYS A 352 26.51 -3.17 -17.21
CA CYS A 352 27.32 -4.41 -17.18
C CYS A 352 26.58 -5.69 -16.75
N SER A 353 25.25 -5.70 -16.87
CA SER A 353 24.44 -6.89 -16.58
C SER A 353 24.58 -8.00 -17.63
N LYS A 354 24.91 -7.64 -18.88
CA LYS A 354 24.96 -8.58 -20.00
C LYS A 354 26.33 -9.24 -20.06
N LYS A 355 26.40 -10.56 -20.20
CA LYS A 355 27.67 -11.23 -20.56
C LYS A 355 28.03 -10.85 -22.00
N ALA A 356 29.25 -10.37 -22.21
CA ALA A 356 29.79 -10.13 -23.54
C ALA A 356 29.96 -11.47 -24.27
N CYS A 357 29.58 -11.50 -25.54
CA CYS A 357 29.85 -12.63 -26.43
C CYS A 357 31.16 -12.42 -27.18
N PRO A 358 31.87 -13.49 -27.56
CA PRO A 358 33.02 -13.41 -28.44
C PRO A 358 32.68 -12.65 -29.73
N ASP A 359 33.44 -11.58 -30.02
CA ASP A 359 33.34 -10.72 -31.21
C ASP A 359 31.91 -10.28 -31.61
N ASP A 360 31.04 -10.12 -30.61
CA ASP A 360 29.61 -9.81 -30.78
C ASP A 360 28.89 -10.73 -31.80
N CYS A 361 29.26 -12.02 -31.76
CA CYS A 361 28.77 -13.02 -32.71
C CYS A 361 28.98 -12.63 -34.18
N ASN A 362 29.99 -11.80 -34.48
CA ASN A 362 30.32 -11.26 -35.80
C ASN A 362 29.11 -10.63 -36.53
N ASN A 363 28.07 -10.18 -35.81
CA ASN A 363 26.78 -9.76 -36.37
C ASN A 363 26.04 -10.83 -37.20
N ARG A 364 26.33 -12.12 -36.98
CA ARG A 364 25.81 -13.30 -37.70
C ARG A 364 25.20 -14.32 -36.74
N GLY A 365 24.65 -13.82 -35.64
CA GLY A 365 24.04 -14.62 -34.60
C GLY A 365 23.55 -13.77 -33.44
N ARG A 366 22.85 -14.42 -32.51
CA ARG A 366 22.34 -13.81 -31.29
C ARG A 366 23.17 -14.21 -30.08
N CYS A 367 23.61 -13.23 -29.30
CA CYS A 367 24.26 -13.47 -28.02
C CYS A 367 23.25 -13.93 -26.95
N VAL A 368 23.41 -15.14 -26.42
CA VAL A 368 22.58 -15.72 -25.35
C VAL A 368 23.49 -16.20 -24.21
N ASN A 369 23.43 -15.54 -23.05
CA ASN A 369 24.21 -15.87 -21.86
C ASN A 369 25.75 -15.92 -22.05
N GLY A 370 26.30 -15.08 -22.94
CA GLY A 370 27.74 -15.05 -23.25
C GLY A 370 28.19 -16.12 -24.24
N LYS A 371 27.25 -16.82 -24.89
CA LYS A 371 27.48 -17.76 -25.98
C LYS A 371 26.72 -17.30 -27.22
N CYS A 372 27.34 -17.39 -28.38
CA CYS A 372 26.69 -17.07 -29.64
C CYS A 372 25.79 -18.21 -30.11
N VAL A 373 24.58 -17.86 -30.51
CA VAL A 373 23.66 -18.72 -31.27
C VAL A 373 23.67 -18.21 -32.70
N CYS A 374 24.35 -18.93 -33.59
CA CYS A 374 24.60 -18.47 -34.94
C CYS A 374 23.36 -18.53 -35.84
N ASP A 375 23.27 -17.57 -36.74
CA ASP A 375 22.25 -17.56 -37.78
C ASP A 375 22.50 -18.71 -38.77
N SER A 376 21.45 -19.13 -39.48
CA SER A 376 21.52 -20.21 -40.46
C SER A 376 22.65 -19.96 -41.48
N GLY A 377 23.58 -20.91 -41.58
CA GLY A 377 24.76 -20.79 -42.45
C GLY A 377 26.04 -20.33 -41.74
N PHE A 378 25.99 -20.07 -40.43
CA PHE A 378 27.17 -19.74 -39.62
C PHE A 378 27.32 -20.66 -38.40
N THR A 379 28.55 -20.87 -37.97
CA THR A 379 28.95 -21.72 -36.84
C THR A 379 30.21 -21.16 -36.17
N GLY A 380 30.77 -21.86 -35.19
CA GLY A 380 31.90 -21.38 -34.39
C GLY A 380 31.46 -20.64 -33.12
N ALA A 381 32.42 -20.32 -32.26
CA ALA A 381 32.16 -19.73 -30.93
C ALA A 381 31.62 -18.29 -31.00
N ASP A 382 31.92 -17.60 -32.09
CA ASP A 382 31.61 -16.21 -32.40
C ASP A 382 30.83 -16.06 -33.74
N CYS A 383 30.36 -17.16 -34.33
CA CYS A 383 29.66 -17.17 -35.63
C CYS A 383 30.46 -16.62 -36.82
N SER A 384 31.79 -16.57 -36.71
CA SER A 384 32.65 -16.19 -37.83
C SER A 384 32.77 -17.28 -38.91
N GLU A 385 32.53 -18.54 -38.54
CA GLU A 385 32.72 -19.68 -39.43
C GLU A 385 31.46 -19.92 -40.27
N ILE A 386 31.62 -20.25 -41.56
CA ILE A 386 30.49 -20.60 -42.42
C ILE A 386 30.11 -22.06 -42.16
N ALA A 387 28.86 -22.31 -41.78
CA ALA A 387 28.33 -23.65 -41.53
C ALA A 387 28.14 -24.43 -42.83
N CYS A 388 28.74 -25.62 -42.92
CA CYS A 388 28.54 -26.52 -44.05
C CYS A 388 27.30 -27.42 -43.87
N PRO A 389 26.61 -27.79 -44.98
CA PRO A 389 25.49 -28.73 -44.95
C PRO A 389 25.82 -30.02 -44.22
N GLY A 390 25.02 -30.38 -43.21
CA GLY A 390 25.18 -31.63 -42.44
C GLY A 390 26.52 -31.78 -41.71
N ASN A 391 27.28 -30.69 -41.53
CA ASN A 391 28.67 -30.72 -41.08
C ASN A 391 29.54 -31.72 -41.87
N CYS A 392 29.27 -31.82 -43.17
CA CYS A 392 29.87 -32.79 -44.10
C CYS A 392 29.74 -34.25 -43.61
N ASN A 393 28.74 -34.56 -42.78
CA ASN A 393 28.50 -35.86 -42.15
C ASN A 393 29.74 -36.48 -41.49
N ASN A 394 30.71 -35.66 -41.05
CA ASN A 394 32.04 -36.08 -40.59
C ASN A 394 32.85 -36.90 -41.61
N ARG A 395 32.52 -36.80 -42.90
CA ARG A 395 33.09 -37.53 -44.03
C ARG A 395 33.68 -36.59 -45.08
N GLY A 396 34.04 -35.38 -44.67
CA GLY A 396 34.66 -34.36 -45.51
C GLY A 396 35.14 -33.18 -44.68
N ARG A 397 35.83 -32.25 -45.34
CA ARG A 397 36.27 -30.97 -44.77
C ARG A 397 35.40 -29.84 -45.30
N CYS A 398 34.91 -29.00 -44.40
CA CYS A 398 34.19 -27.77 -44.76
C CYS A 398 35.18 -26.71 -45.27
N VAL A 399 34.97 -26.20 -46.49
CA VAL A 399 35.76 -25.12 -47.09
C VAL A 399 34.78 -24.09 -47.67
N ASN A 400 34.76 -22.88 -47.11
CA ASN A 400 33.89 -21.77 -47.54
C ASN A 400 32.39 -22.13 -47.67
N GLY A 401 31.85 -22.94 -46.74
CA GLY A 401 30.44 -23.35 -46.76
C GLY A 401 30.10 -24.51 -47.70
N GLN A 402 31.08 -25.06 -48.41
CA GLN A 402 30.94 -26.27 -49.22
C GLN A 402 31.75 -27.42 -48.62
N CYS A 403 31.20 -28.63 -48.70
CA CYS A 403 31.86 -29.83 -48.24
C CYS A 403 32.80 -30.38 -49.32
N VAL A 404 34.09 -30.47 -48.99
CA VAL A 404 35.07 -31.24 -49.75
C VAL A 404 35.11 -32.65 -49.16
N CYS A 405 34.54 -33.62 -49.86
CA CYS A 405 34.38 -34.96 -49.31
C CYS A 405 35.68 -35.76 -49.24
N ASN A 406 35.79 -36.57 -48.20
CA ASN A 406 36.87 -37.54 -48.07
C ASN A 406 36.76 -38.59 -49.20
N PRO A 407 37.88 -39.21 -49.60
CA PRO A 407 37.87 -40.27 -50.61
C PRO A 407 36.82 -41.35 -50.33
N GLY A 408 36.03 -41.71 -51.34
CA GLY A 408 34.92 -42.66 -51.20
C GLY A 408 33.58 -42.03 -50.81
N PHE A 409 33.49 -40.71 -50.66
CA PHE A 409 32.25 -39.97 -50.41
C PHE A 409 32.07 -38.81 -51.38
N THR A 410 30.82 -38.47 -51.68
CA THR A 410 30.42 -37.42 -52.62
C THR A 410 29.08 -36.80 -52.21
N GLY A 411 28.63 -35.76 -52.91
CA GLY A 411 27.41 -35.01 -52.62
C GLY A 411 27.63 -33.78 -51.73
N PRO A 412 26.64 -32.88 -51.64
CA PRO A 412 26.78 -31.54 -51.05
C PRO A 412 27.07 -31.53 -49.54
N ASP A 413 26.78 -32.63 -48.85
CA ASP A 413 27.04 -32.86 -47.42
C ASP A 413 27.89 -34.12 -47.18
N CYS A 414 28.49 -34.72 -48.21
CA CYS A 414 29.26 -35.96 -48.15
C CYS A 414 28.52 -37.20 -47.59
N SER A 415 27.18 -37.20 -47.65
CA SER A 415 26.36 -38.33 -47.24
C SER A 415 26.43 -39.52 -48.21
N LYS A 416 26.74 -39.29 -49.49
CA LYS A 416 26.71 -40.33 -50.54
C LYS A 416 28.08 -41.00 -50.65
N LYS A 417 28.13 -42.33 -50.84
CA LYS A 417 29.38 -43.02 -51.22
C LYS A 417 29.71 -42.73 -52.69
N ALA A 418 30.96 -42.34 -52.97
CA ALA A 418 31.47 -42.20 -54.33
C ALA A 418 31.67 -43.58 -54.97
N CYS A 419 31.39 -43.69 -56.27
CA CYS A 419 31.65 -44.89 -57.05
C CYS A 419 32.94 -44.75 -57.88
N PRO A 420 33.60 -45.86 -58.22
CA PRO A 420 34.75 -45.86 -59.15
C PRO A 420 34.38 -45.19 -60.48
N ASP A 421 35.17 -44.18 -60.89
CA ASP A 421 35.05 -43.40 -62.13
C ASP A 421 33.63 -42.96 -62.52
N ASP A 422 32.78 -42.71 -61.52
CA ASP A 422 31.35 -42.42 -61.67
C ASP A 422 30.62 -43.40 -62.60
N CYS A 423 30.99 -44.68 -62.52
CA CYS A 423 30.50 -45.75 -63.37
C CYS A 423 30.67 -45.46 -64.88
N ASN A 424 31.68 -44.67 -65.25
CA ASN A 424 31.98 -44.19 -66.60
C ASN A 424 30.77 -43.56 -67.34
N ASN A 425 29.77 -43.08 -66.59
CA ASN A 425 28.46 -42.65 -67.10
C ASN A 425 27.67 -43.75 -67.85
N ARG A 426 27.97 -45.03 -67.60
CA ARG A 426 27.34 -46.22 -68.22
C ARG A 426 26.76 -47.16 -67.16
N GLY A 427 26.26 -46.59 -66.09
CA GLY A 427 25.67 -47.31 -64.97
C GLY A 427 25.24 -46.37 -63.85
N ARG A 428 24.57 -46.93 -62.86
CA ARG A 428 24.10 -46.21 -61.68
C ARG A 428 24.92 -46.57 -60.44
N CYS A 429 25.40 -45.55 -59.73
CA CYS A 429 26.07 -45.72 -58.45
C CYS A 429 25.07 -46.07 -57.33
N VAL A 430 25.22 -47.25 -56.72
CA VAL A 430 24.42 -47.71 -55.58
C VAL A 430 25.35 -48.13 -54.45
N ASN A 431 25.34 -47.39 -53.34
CA ASN A 431 26.16 -47.67 -52.14
C ASN A 431 27.68 -47.78 -52.39
N GLY A 432 28.22 -47.04 -53.36
CA GLY A 432 29.65 -47.06 -53.69
C GLY A 432 30.07 -48.19 -54.62
N LYS A 433 29.10 -48.91 -55.20
CA LYS A 433 29.32 -49.91 -56.25
C LYS A 433 28.53 -49.52 -57.50
N CYS A 434 29.14 -49.70 -58.67
CA CYS A 434 28.47 -49.46 -59.94
C CYS A 434 27.55 -50.61 -60.32
N VAL A 435 26.34 -50.26 -60.74
CA VAL A 435 25.40 -51.17 -61.40
C VAL A 435 25.38 -50.76 -62.86
N CYS A 436 25.98 -51.56 -63.73
CA CYS A 436 26.20 -51.20 -65.13
C CYS A 436 24.93 -51.28 -65.97
N ASP A 437 24.82 -50.38 -66.93
CA ASP A 437 23.77 -50.41 -67.93
C ASP A 437 23.99 -51.58 -68.90
N GLY A 438 22.91 -52.07 -69.52
CA GLY A 438 22.95 -53.26 -70.37
C GLY A 438 24.00 -53.17 -71.48
N GLY A 439 24.84 -54.20 -71.59
CA GLY A 439 25.97 -54.23 -72.52
C GLY A 439 27.30 -53.77 -71.93
N PHE A 440 27.34 -53.38 -70.64
CA PHE A 440 28.57 -53.04 -69.93
C PHE A 440 28.72 -53.85 -68.62
N THR A 441 29.95 -54.13 -68.24
CA THR A 441 30.34 -54.88 -67.04
C THR A 441 31.65 -54.32 -66.47
N GLY A 442 32.18 -54.92 -65.41
CA GLY A 442 33.35 -54.43 -64.69
C GLY A 442 33.00 -53.55 -63.48
N ALA A 443 34.01 -53.23 -62.66
CA ALA A 443 33.81 -52.54 -61.37
C ALA A 443 33.36 -51.07 -61.50
N ASP A 444 33.66 -50.47 -62.65
CA ASP A 444 33.35 -49.09 -63.05
C ASP A 444 32.53 -49.01 -64.36
N CYS A 445 32.04 -50.15 -64.87
CA CYS A 445 31.27 -50.25 -66.12
C CYS A 445 32.04 -49.88 -67.41
N SER A 446 33.36 -50.01 -67.40
CA SER A 446 34.20 -49.75 -68.57
C SER A 446 34.28 -50.92 -69.57
N GLU A 447 33.89 -52.14 -69.18
CA GLU A 447 34.02 -53.35 -70.01
C GLU A 447 32.74 -53.65 -70.80
N ILE A 448 32.82 -54.17 -72.03
CA ILE A 448 31.63 -54.54 -72.84
C ILE A 448 31.17 -55.95 -72.46
N ALA A 449 29.89 -56.10 -72.10
CA ALA A 449 29.28 -57.37 -71.72
C ALA A 449 28.67 -58.09 -72.94
N CYS A 450 28.94 -59.40 -73.07
CA CYS A 450 28.37 -60.24 -74.11
C CYS A 450 27.03 -60.87 -73.67
N PRO A 451 26.06 -61.05 -74.58
CA PRO A 451 24.79 -61.69 -74.26
C PRO A 451 25.00 -63.04 -73.57
N GLY A 452 24.42 -63.20 -72.37
CA GLY A 452 24.50 -64.43 -71.56
C GLY A 452 25.91 -64.94 -71.21
N ASN A 453 26.96 -64.14 -71.43
CA ASN A 453 28.35 -64.61 -71.43
C ASN A 453 28.57 -65.85 -72.34
N CYS A 454 27.82 -65.90 -73.44
CA CYS A 454 27.71 -67.07 -74.33
C CYS A 454 27.33 -68.38 -73.63
N ASN A 455 26.67 -68.28 -72.47
CA ASN A 455 26.26 -69.37 -71.58
C ASN A 455 27.37 -70.40 -71.26
N ASN A 456 28.63 -70.00 -71.40
CA ASN A 456 29.82 -70.87 -71.36
C ASN A 456 29.80 -72.04 -72.37
N ARG A 457 29.01 -71.94 -73.45
CA ARG A 457 28.87 -72.94 -74.53
C ARG A 457 29.24 -72.35 -75.90
N GLY A 458 30.14 -71.37 -75.85
CA GLY A 458 30.59 -70.58 -76.97
C GLY A 458 31.63 -69.56 -76.52
N ARG A 459 32.29 -68.91 -77.48
CA ARG A 459 33.31 -67.89 -77.19
C ARG A 459 32.80 -66.50 -77.54
N CYS A 460 32.94 -65.54 -76.63
CA CYS A 460 32.65 -64.15 -76.94
C CYS A 460 33.81 -63.46 -77.66
N VAL A 461 33.50 -62.81 -78.78
CA VAL A 461 34.43 -61.96 -79.54
C VAL A 461 33.70 -60.67 -79.91
N ASN A 462 34.20 -59.51 -79.44
CA ASN A 462 33.67 -58.17 -79.72
C ASN A 462 32.15 -58.01 -79.46
N GLY A 463 31.63 -58.62 -78.38
CA GLY A 463 30.21 -58.49 -77.99
C GLY A 463 29.25 -59.47 -78.66
N GLN A 464 29.73 -60.39 -79.50
CA GLN A 464 28.93 -61.43 -80.16
C GLN A 464 29.42 -62.84 -79.78
N CYS A 465 28.48 -63.77 -79.61
CA CYS A 465 28.78 -65.16 -79.23
C CYS A 465 28.87 -66.08 -80.46
N ILE A 466 29.90 -66.95 -80.47
CA ILE A 466 30.07 -68.03 -81.45
C ILE A 466 29.83 -69.36 -80.72
N CYS A 467 28.82 -70.13 -81.14
CA CYS A 467 28.28 -71.29 -80.41
C CYS A 467 28.94 -72.63 -80.78
N GLU A 468 29.00 -73.55 -79.82
CA GLU A 468 29.46 -74.93 -79.98
C GLU A 468 28.34 -75.86 -80.52
N ASP A 469 28.69 -76.97 -81.18
CA ASP A 469 27.75 -77.87 -81.87
C ASP A 469 26.61 -78.38 -80.97
N GLY A 470 25.38 -78.35 -81.52
CA GLY A 470 24.14 -78.69 -80.79
C GLY A 470 23.50 -77.53 -80.04
N PHE A 471 24.10 -76.34 -80.13
CA PHE A 471 23.59 -75.09 -79.57
C PHE A 471 23.54 -73.98 -80.62
N THR A 472 22.53 -73.11 -80.53
CA THR A 472 22.32 -71.96 -81.43
C THR A 472 21.79 -70.75 -80.64
N GLY A 473 21.54 -69.63 -81.31
CA GLY A 473 21.04 -68.38 -80.71
C GLY A 473 22.14 -67.36 -80.38
N GLU A 474 21.74 -66.10 -80.13
CA GLU A 474 22.67 -64.95 -79.95
C GLU A 474 23.59 -65.04 -78.72
N ASP A 475 23.25 -65.89 -77.74
CA ASP A 475 24.04 -66.18 -76.54
C ASP A 475 24.34 -67.69 -76.37
N CYS A 476 24.10 -68.50 -77.40
CA CYS A 476 24.33 -69.96 -77.41
C CYS A 476 23.51 -70.76 -76.39
N SER A 477 22.35 -70.25 -75.96
CA SER A 477 21.48 -70.92 -75.00
C SER A 477 20.54 -71.96 -75.61
N GLU A 478 20.29 -71.93 -76.93
CA GLU A 478 19.20 -72.70 -77.54
C GLU A 478 19.66 -74.08 -78.04
N ARG A 479 18.86 -75.13 -77.84
CA ARG A 479 19.11 -76.51 -78.30
C ARG A 479 18.14 -76.91 -79.40
N THR A 480 18.56 -77.74 -80.36
CA THR A 480 17.73 -78.28 -81.46
C THR A 480 16.78 -79.42 -81.03
N CYS A 481 15.53 -79.47 -81.54
CA CYS A 481 14.48 -80.47 -81.18
C CYS A 481 14.15 -81.53 -82.26
N PRO A 482 13.54 -82.68 -81.88
CA PRO A 482 13.10 -83.72 -82.82
C PRO A 482 11.89 -83.28 -83.66
N ASN A 483 12.00 -83.42 -84.99
CA ASN A 483 10.96 -83.14 -86.01
C ASN A 483 10.21 -81.79 -85.88
N ASP A 484 10.85 -80.79 -85.27
CA ASP A 484 10.27 -79.47 -85.02
C ASP A 484 8.86 -79.50 -84.39
N CYS A 485 8.60 -80.51 -83.55
CA CYS A 485 7.34 -80.67 -82.82
C CYS A 485 6.08 -80.79 -83.71
N SER A 486 6.25 -81.34 -84.93
CA SER A 486 5.16 -81.65 -85.88
C SER A 486 4.24 -80.45 -86.18
N ASP A 487 4.75 -79.23 -86.04
CA ASP A 487 4.04 -77.94 -86.15
C ASP A 487 2.85 -77.74 -85.18
N GLN A 488 2.64 -78.66 -84.23
CA GLN A 488 1.56 -78.62 -83.24
C GLN A 488 2.08 -78.42 -81.82
N GLY A 489 3.33 -77.98 -81.68
CA GLY A 489 3.95 -77.64 -80.42
C GLY A 489 5.16 -76.73 -80.61
N ARG A 490 5.76 -76.31 -79.49
CA ARG A 490 6.96 -75.49 -79.45
C ARG A 490 8.12 -76.30 -78.88
N CYS A 491 9.27 -76.21 -79.54
CA CYS A 491 10.51 -76.77 -79.04
C CYS A 491 10.99 -76.01 -77.79
N VAL A 492 11.14 -76.71 -76.67
CA VAL A 492 11.71 -76.17 -75.43
C VAL A 492 12.79 -77.12 -74.92
N ASN A 493 14.04 -76.65 -74.91
CA ASN A 493 15.21 -77.39 -74.42
C ASN A 493 15.44 -78.79 -75.05
N GLY A 494 15.14 -78.95 -76.34
CA GLY A 494 15.30 -80.24 -77.03
C GLY A 494 14.11 -81.21 -76.84
N ARG A 495 13.02 -80.77 -76.22
CA ARG A 495 11.76 -81.51 -76.04
C ARG A 495 10.58 -80.68 -76.55
N CYS A 496 9.55 -81.34 -77.08
CA CYS A 496 8.35 -80.66 -77.59
C CYS A 496 7.32 -80.39 -76.48
N GLU A 497 6.89 -79.15 -76.37
CA GLU A 497 5.74 -78.72 -75.58
C GLU A 497 4.54 -78.49 -76.50
N CYS A 498 3.45 -79.21 -76.29
CA CYS A 498 2.34 -79.25 -77.23
C CYS A 498 1.41 -78.05 -77.11
N ASN A 499 0.91 -77.57 -78.25
CA ASN A 499 -0.10 -76.51 -78.30
C ASN A 499 -1.37 -76.96 -77.59
N SER A 500 -2.07 -76.01 -76.94
CA SER A 500 -3.24 -76.33 -76.12
C SER A 500 -4.30 -77.09 -76.88
N GLY A 501 -4.79 -78.16 -76.26
CA GLY A 501 -5.67 -79.11 -76.91
C GLY A 501 -4.92 -80.25 -77.58
N PHE A 502 -3.59 -80.32 -77.51
CA PHE A 502 -2.75 -81.44 -77.94
C PHE A 502 -1.79 -81.98 -76.82
N THR A 503 -1.24 -83.19 -76.96
CA THR A 503 -0.40 -83.96 -76.03
C THR A 503 0.36 -85.07 -76.78
N GLY A 504 1.41 -85.65 -76.18
CA GLY A 504 2.33 -86.63 -76.82
C GLY A 504 3.79 -86.13 -76.89
N GLU A 505 4.77 -86.99 -77.21
CA GLU A 505 6.21 -86.58 -77.26
C GLU A 505 6.55 -85.69 -78.45
N ASP A 506 5.74 -85.72 -79.51
CA ASP A 506 5.81 -84.85 -80.69
C ASP A 506 4.49 -84.08 -80.95
N CYS A 507 3.57 -84.09 -79.97
CA CYS A 507 2.35 -83.27 -79.94
C CYS A 507 1.18 -83.63 -80.87
N SER A 508 0.93 -84.93 -81.03
CA SER A 508 -0.05 -85.46 -81.99
C SER A 508 -1.45 -85.86 -81.46
N GLN A 509 -1.83 -85.69 -80.17
CA GLN A 509 -3.12 -86.18 -79.57
C GLN A 509 -3.91 -85.13 -78.74
N ASN A 510 -5.25 -85.16 -78.54
CA ASN A 510 -6.00 -84.01 -77.93
C ASN A 510 -6.16 -83.93 -76.37
N SER A 511 -6.27 -82.71 -75.76
CA SER A 511 -6.33 -82.43 -74.29
C SER A 511 -7.47 -81.49 -73.77
N CYS A 512 -7.91 -81.65 -72.49
CA CYS A 512 -8.95 -80.85 -71.80
C CYS A 512 -8.38 -79.94 -70.68
N PRO A 513 -9.00 -78.78 -70.34
CA PRO A 513 -8.49 -77.86 -69.31
C PRO A 513 -8.42 -78.51 -67.91
N ASP A 514 -7.21 -78.63 -67.36
CA ASP A 514 -6.84 -79.18 -66.04
C ASP A 514 -7.53 -80.49 -65.65
N ASN A 515 -7.94 -81.29 -66.64
CA ASN A 515 -8.75 -82.49 -66.46
C ASN A 515 -9.99 -82.24 -65.56
N CYS A 516 -10.59 -81.05 -65.67
CA CYS A 516 -11.70 -80.58 -64.84
C CYS A 516 -11.44 -80.66 -63.34
N ASN A 517 -10.17 -80.52 -62.92
CA ASN A 517 -9.67 -80.63 -61.55
C ASN A 517 -10.15 -81.89 -60.79
N ASN A 518 -10.56 -82.94 -61.50
CA ASN A 518 -11.26 -84.11 -60.97
C ASN A 518 -12.61 -83.81 -60.26
N ARG A 519 -13.13 -82.58 -60.40
CA ARG A 519 -14.39 -82.09 -59.80
C ARG A 519 -15.49 -81.88 -60.85
N GLY A 520 -15.22 -82.26 -62.09
CA GLY A 520 -16.16 -82.28 -63.21
C GLY A 520 -15.89 -83.44 -64.16
N GLN A 521 -16.56 -83.43 -65.31
CA GLN A 521 -16.37 -84.40 -66.38
C GLN A 521 -16.02 -83.68 -67.68
N CYS A 522 -14.98 -84.12 -68.39
CA CYS A 522 -14.61 -83.51 -69.68
C CYS A 522 -15.42 -84.11 -70.82
N VAL A 523 -16.11 -83.24 -71.56
CA VAL A 523 -16.90 -83.59 -72.75
C VAL A 523 -16.55 -82.59 -73.85
N ASP A 524 -16.02 -83.06 -74.98
CA ASP A 524 -15.59 -82.25 -76.13
C ASP A 524 -14.71 -81.04 -75.77
N GLY A 525 -13.67 -81.27 -74.96
CA GLY A 525 -12.70 -80.24 -74.57
C GLY A 525 -13.22 -79.18 -73.59
N LYS A 526 -14.44 -79.36 -73.02
CA LYS A 526 -15.02 -78.48 -71.98
C LYS A 526 -15.40 -79.27 -70.73
N CYS A 527 -15.29 -78.61 -69.57
CA CYS A 527 -15.60 -79.21 -68.28
C CYS A 527 -17.03 -78.91 -67.81
N VAL A 528 -17.75 -79.96 -67.41
CA VAL A 528 -19.06 -79.85 -66.73
C VAL A 528 -18.86 -80.13 -65.24
N CYS A 529 -19.13 -79.13 -64.38
CA CYS A 529 -18.77 -79.16 -62.96
C CYS A 529 -19.82 -79.84 -62.07
N ARG A 530 -19.36 -80.52 -61.01
CA ARG A 530 -20.23 -81.10 -59.97
C ARG A 530 -20.78 -80.01 -59.06
N GLU A 531 -21.93 -80.30 -58.44
CA GLU A 531 -22.66 -79.38 -57.57
C GLU A 531 -21.77 -78.80 -56.45
N GLY A 532 -21.81 -77.47 -56.28
CA GLY A 532 -20.93 -76.73 -55.35
C GLY A 532 -19.63 -76.20 -55.97
N PHE A 533 -19.35 -76.51 -57.24
CA PHE A 533 -18.19 -76.01 -57.97
C PHE A 533 -18.58 -75.33 -59.28
N THR A 534 -17.83 -74.31 -59.67
CA THR A 534 -18.04 -73.50 -60.88
C THR A 534 -16.68 -73.16 -61.53
N GLY A 535 -16.67 -72.42 -62.63
CA GLY A 535 -15.46 -72.07 -63.38
C GLY A 535 -15.18 -73.01 -64.57
N GLN A 536 -14.30 -72.60 -65.48
CA GLN A 536 -14.03 -73.29 -66.77
C GLN A 536 -13.37 -74.66 -66.63
N ASP A 537 -12.76 -74.93 -65.47
CA ASP A 537 -12.06 -76.17 -65.11
C ASP A 537 -12.59 -76.77 -63.78
N CYS A 538 -13.69 -76.23 -63.24
CA CYS A 538 -14.32 -76.63 -61.98
C CYS A 538 -13.48 -76.42 -60.71
N SER A 539 -12.52 -75.48 -60.75
CA SER A 539 -11.65 -75.16 -59.61
C SER A 539 -12.32 -74.23 -58.57
N GLU A 540 -13.35 -73.48 -58.94
CA GLU A 540 -13.96 -72.46 -58.07
C GLU A 540 -15.08 -73.07 -57.21
N ILE A 541 -15.16 -72.68 -55.93
CA ILE A 541 -16.25 -73.07 -55.03
C ILE A 541 -17.41 -72.09 -55.22
N ALA A 542 -18.60 -72.58 -55.55
CA ALA A 542 -19.78 -71.75 -55.79
C ALA A 542 -20.29 -71.12 -54.48
N CYS A 543 -20.43 -69.79 -54.45
CA CYS A 543 -21.05 -69.08 -53.33
C CYS A 543 -22.59 -69.06 -53.46
N PRO A 544 -23.34 -69.13 -52.34
CA PRO A 544 -24.80 -69.02 -52.35
C PRO A 544 -25.28 -67.74 -53.06
N ASP A 545 -26.09 -67.89 -54.11
CA ASP A 545 -26.68 -66.83 -54.97
C ASP A 545 -25.69 -65.75 -55.43
N ASN A 546 -24.41 -66.10 -55.61
CA ASN A 546 -23.34 -65.14 -55.95
C ASN A 546 -23.33 -63.90 -55.02
N CYS A 547 -23.62 -64.10 -53.74
CA CYS A 547 -23.71 -63.04 -52.73
C CYS A 547 -24.70 -61.91 -53.09
N SER A 548 -25.73 -62.24 -53.88
CA SER A 548 -26.80 -61.32 -54.33
C SER A 548 -26.27 -60.00 -54.95
N ASN A 549 -25.04 -60.01 -55.47
CA ASN A 549 -24.28 -58.82 -55.92
C ASN A 549 -24.02 -57.74 -54.86
N ASN A 550 -24.31 -58.01 -53.59
CA ASN A 550 -24.16 -57.07 -52.47
C ASN A 550 -22.97 -57.42 -51.55
N GLY A 551 -22.07 -58.28 -52.00
CA GLY A 551 -20.91 -58.74 -51.24
C GLY A 551 -19.84 -59.38 -52.12
N LYS A 552 -18.75 -59.82 -51.50
CA LYS A 552 -17.66 -60.55 -52.16
C LYS A 552 -17.64 -62.00 -51.70
N CYS A 553 -17.50 -62.93 -52.65
CA CYS A 553 -17.35 -64.36 -52.38
C CYS A 553 -15.91 -64.65 -51.95
N VAL A 554 -15.73 -65.16 -50.74
CA VAL A 554 -14.42 -65.55 -50.21
C VAL A 554 -14.53 -66.96 -49.66
N ASN A 555 -13.85 -67.93 -50.29
CA ASN A 555 -13.83 -69.34 -49.90
C ASN A 555 -15.23 -69.96 -49.70
N GLY A 556 -16.15 -69.75 -50.66
CA GLY A 556 -17.52 -70.29 -50.60
C GLY A 556 -18.45 -69.61 -49.60
N LYS A 557 -17.99 -68.54 -48.93
CA LYS A 557 -18.80 -67.74 -47.99
C LYS A 557 -18.88 -66.29 -48.44
N CYS A 558 -20.07 -65.71 -48.32
CA CYS A 558 -20.28 -64.31 -48.70
C CYS A 558 -19.85 -63.34 -47.59
N VAL A 559 -19.02 -62.37 -47.95
CA VAL A 559 -18.66 -61.21 -47.13
C VAL A 559 -19.47 -60.01 -47.62
N CYS A 560 -20.46 -59.59 -46.83
CA CYS A 560 -21.44 -58.59 -47.27
C CYS A 560 -20.92 -57.16 -47.17
N SER A 561 -21.33 -56.32 -48.13
CA SER A 561 -21.09 -54.88 -48.12
C SER A 561 -21.93 -54.19 -47.03
N VAL A 562 -21.48 -53.02 -46.56
CA VAL A 562 -22.17 -52.24 -45.52
C VAL A 562 -23.64 -52.02 -45.90
N GLY A 563 -24.57 -52.47 -45.05
CA GLY A 563 -26.01 -52.40 -45.31
C GLY A 563 -26.65 -53.73 -45.72
N PHE A 564 -25.86 -54.80 -45.91
CA PHE A 564 -26.33 -56.13 -46.29
C PHE A 564 -25.77 -57.23 -45.38
N GLY A 565 -26.53 -58.30 -45.17
CA GLY A 565 -26.23 -59.41 -44.27
C GLY A 565 -26.98 -60.68 -44.66
N GLY A 566 -26.78 -61.75 -43.88
CA GLY A 566 -27.25 -63.09 -44.22
C GLY A 566 -26.23 -63.89 -45.03
N PRO A 567 -26.45 -65.21 -45.18
CA PRO A 567 -25.47 -66.15 -45.75
C PRO A 567 -25.14 -65.89 -47.24
N ASN A 568 -26.03 -65.21 -47.96
CA ASN A 568 -25.90 -64.82 -49.37
C ASN A 568 -25.98 -63.29 -49.58
N CYS A 569 -25.86 -62.49 -48.51
CA CYS A 569 -25.98 -61.02 -48.55
C CYS A 569 -27.28 -60.46 -49.15
N ALA A 570 -28.35 -61.27 -49.22
CA ALA A 570 -29.65 -60.83 -49.73
C ALA A 570 -30.43 -59.96 -48.73
N THR A 571 -30.07 -60.00 -47.45
CA THR A 571 -30.83 -59.30 -46.41
C THR A 571 -30.28 -57.91 -46.21
N GLN A 572 -31.13 -56.89 -46.38
CA GLN A 572 -30.73 -55.52 -46.07
C GLN A 572 -30.68 -55.33 -44.54
N VAL A 573 -29.49 -55.14 -43.99
CA VAL A 573 -29.28 -54.96 -42.55
C VAL A 573 -28.92 -53.50 -42.28
N CYS A 574 -29.52 -52.92 -41.24
CA CYS A 574 -29.22 -51.54 -40.92
C CYS A 574 -27.87 -51.41 -40.19
N PRO A 575 -27.16 -50.28 -40.37
CA PRO A 575 -25.92 -49.97 -39.64
C PRO A 575 -26.11 -50.18 -38.13
N ASN A 576 -25.27 -51.02 -37.52
CA ASN A 576 -25.30 -51.39 -36.09
C ASN A 576 -26.70 -51.80 -35.56
N ASN A 577 -27.57 -52.35 -36.41
CA ASN A 577 -28.96 -52.63 -36.06
C ASN A 577 -29.70 -51.42 -35.47
N CYS A 578 -29.40 -50.22 -35.99
CA CYS A 578 -29.89 -48.95 -35.47
C CYS A 578 -29.61 -48.75 -33.96
N SER A 579 -28.50 -49.33 -33.47
CA SER A 579 -28.08 -49.32 -32.06
C SER A 579 -29.19 -49.79 -31.09
N ASN A 580 -30.15 -50.57 -31.59
CA ASN A 580 -31.42 -50.91 -30.93
C ASN A 580 -32.31 -49.70 -30.52
N ARG A 581 -31.98 -48.51 -31.00
CA ARG A 581 -32.61 -47.20 -30.70
C ARG A 581 -33.43 -46.63 -31.86
N GLY A 582 -33.72 -47.46 -32.88
CA GLY A 582 -34.49 -47.11 -34.06
C GLY A 582 -35.19 -48.30 -34.68
N ARG A 583 -35.88 -48.07 -35.80
CA ARG A 583 -36.41 -49.11 -36.67
C ARG A 583 -35.63 -49.12 -37.98
N CYS A 584 -35.26 -50.31 -38.43
CA CYS A 584 -34.61 -50.50 -39.72
C CYS A 584 -35.67 -50.46 -40.84
N MET A 585 -35.59 -49.47 -41.72
CA MET A 585 -36.51 -49.32 -42.84
C MET A 585 -35.70 -49.25 -44.14
N ARG A 586 -35.76 -50.32 -44.94
CA ARG A 586 -35.03 -50.42 -46.23
C ARG A 586 -33.54 -50.03 -46.12
N GLY A 587 -32.84 -50.62 -45.14
CA GLY A 587 -31.40 -50.39 -44.90
C GLY A 587 -31.02 -49.04 -44.30
N ARG A 588 -31.99 -48.17 -43.99
CA ARG A 588 -31.79 -46.91 -43.29
C ARG A 588 -32.44 -46.96 -41.91
N CYS A 589 -31.74 -46.43 -40.91
CA CYS A 589 -32.30 -46.30 -39.57
C CYS A 589 -33.25 -45.11 -39.47
N VAL A 590 -34.46 -45.39 -39.00
CA VAL A 590 -35.43 -44.37 -38.54
C VAL A 590 -35.37 -44.36 -37.01
N CYS A 591 -34.81 -43.31 -36.45
CA CYS A 591 -34.51 -43.23 -35.02
C CYS A 591 -35.76 -42.99 -34.17
N ARG A 592 -35.77 -43.56 -32.96
CA ARG A 592 -36.76 -43.21 -31.94
C ARG A 592 -36.54 -41.75 -31.51
N ARG A 593 -37.60 -41.11 -30.99
CA ARG A 593 -37.55 -39.71 -30.53
C ARG A 593 -36.38 -39.51 -29.55
N GLY A 594 -35.59 -38.45 -29.74
CA GLY A 594 -34.39 -38.17 -28.94
C GLY A 594 -33.08 -38.71 -29.54
N PHE A 595 -33.13 -39.64 -30.50
CA PHE A 595 -31.94 -40.20 -31.17
C PHE A 595 -31.77 -39.69 -32.61
N THR A 596 -30.54 -39.58 -33.06
CA THR A 596 -30.12 -39.13 -34.40
C THR A 596 -28.88 -39.90 -34.88
N GLY A 597 -28.43 -39.63 -36.11
CA GLY A 597 -27.29 -40.29 -36.74
C GLY A 597 -27.69 -41.47 -37.65
N LYS A 598 -26.73 -41.98 -38.43
CA LYS A 598 -26.96 -43.04 -39.45
C LYS A 598 -27.39 -44.39 -38.84
N ASP A 599 -27.05 -44.62 -37.57
CA ASP A 599 -27.34 -45.83 -36.81
C ASP A 599 -28.05 -45.54 -35.47
N CYS A 600 -28.61 -44.34 -35.28
CA CYS A 600 -29.32 -43.92 -34.06
C CYS A 600 -28.49 -43.97 -32.76
N SER A 601 -27.17 -43.91 -32.86
CA SER A 601 -26.26 -43.90 -31.70
C SER A 601 -26.16 -42.55 -31.00
N GLN A 602 -26.53 -41.45 -31.67
CA GLN A 602 -26.32 -40.08 -31.17
C GLN A 602 -27.61 -39.50 -30.57
N CYS A 603 -27.50 -38.64 -29.56
CA CYS A 603 -28.65 -37.86 -29.10
C CYS A 603 -28.92 -36.68 -30.04
N GLN A 604 -30.19 -36.34 -30.23
CA GLN A 604 -30.60 -35.11 -30.89
C GLN A 604 -30.02 -33.88 -30.14
N GLU A 605 -29.86 -32.76 -30.86
CA GLU A 605 -29.35 -31.52 -30.27
C GLU A 605 -30.21 -31.08 -29.07
N GLY A 606 -29.57 -30.71 -27.96
CA GLY A 606 -30.25 -30.36 -26.71
C GLY A 606 -30.70 -31.55 -25.85
N MET A 607 -30.48 -32.80 -26.26
CA MET A 607 -30.80 -34.00 -25.45
C MET A 607 -29.53 -34.72 -24.97
N THR A 608 -29.60 -35.32 -23.78
CA THR A 608 -28.52 -36.07 -23.12
C THR A 608 -29.08 -37.25 -22.30
N GLY A 609 -28.19 -38.01 -21.67
CA GLY A 609 -28.52 -39.20 -20.89
C GLY A 609 -28.41 -40.52 -21.68
N PRO A 610 -28.44 -41.67 -21.00
CA PRO A 610 -28.27 -42.98 -21.63
C PRO A 610 -29.34 -43.28 -22.69
N ASP A 611 -30.56 -42.77 -22.50
CA ASP A 611 -31.69 -42.93 -23.41
C ASP A 611 -32.07 -41.64 -24.15
N CYS A 612 -31.23 -40.60 -24.11
CA CYS A 612 -31.46 -39.31 -24.77
C CYS A 612 -32.83 -38.68 -24.44
N ASP A 613 -33.30 -38.88 -23.22
CA ASP A 613 -34.60 -38.45 -22.70
C ASP A 613 -34.50 -37.22 -21.78
N MET A 614 -33.29 -36.87 -21.35
CA MET A 614 -33.04 -35.66 -20.55
C MET A 614 -32.73 -34.47 -21.47
N ALA A 615 -33.55 -33.43 -21.37
CA ALA A 615 -33.26 -32.16 -22.02
C ALA A 615 -32.14 -31.42 -21.26
N MET A 616 -31.19 -30.84 -22.01
CA MET A 616 -30.19 -29.91 -21.50
C MET A 616 -30.83 -28.54 -21.23
N SER A 617 -31.80 -28.53 -20.31
CA SER A 617 -32.55 -27.34 -19.93
C SER A 617 -31.70 -26.36 -19.14
N GLY A 618 -32.00 -25.08 -19.26
CA GLY A 618 -31.40 -24.01 -18.47
C GLY A 618 -31.87 -24.06 -17.03
N VAL A 619 -31.22 -23.26 -16.19
CA VAL A 619 -31.62 -23.11 -14.79
C VAL A 619 -33.01 -22.49 -14.69
N SER A 620 -33.76 -22.83 -13.64
CA SER A 620 -35.11 -22.28 -13.42
C SER A 620 -35.10 -21.30 -12.25
N GLN A 621 -36.14 -20.44 -12.13
CA GLN A 621 -36.27 -19.47 -11.05
C GLN A 621 -35.05 -18.53 -10.88
N LEU A 622 -34.33 -18.27 -11.97
CA LEU A 622 -33.21 -17.35 -12.00
C LEU A 622 -33.68 -15.93 -11.65
N ARG A 623 -33.11 -15.37 -10.59
CA ARG A 623 -33.45 -14.03 -10.10
C ARG A 623 -32.23 -13.33 -9.52
N ALA A 624 -32.22 -12.01 -9.65
CA ALA A 624 -31.28 -11.12 -8.97
C ALA A 624 -31.85 -10.67 -7.62
N GLN A 625 -31.03 -10.74 -6.57
CA GLN A 625 -31.35 -10.29 -5.22
C GLN A 625 -30.13 -9.59 -4.58
N ASN A 626 -30.35 -8.90 -3.45
CA ASN A 626 -29.30 -8.15 -2.74
C ASN A 626 -28.48 -7.24 -3.68
N ILE A 627 -29.18 -6.49 -4.54
CA ILE A 627 -28.55 -5.61 -5.52
C ILE A 627 -28.02 -4.36 -4.83
N THR A 628 -26.74 -4.07 -5.04
CA THR A 628 -26.08 -2.84 -4.58
C THR A 628 -25.75 -1.93 -5.77
N ASP A 629 -24.99 -0.86 -5.53
CA ASP A 629 -24.46 -0.01 -6.58
C ASP A 629 -23.34 -0.68 -7.39
N THR A 630 -22.69 -1.71 -6.83
CA THR A 630 -21.54 -2.37 -7.46
C THR A 630 -21.63 -3.90 -7.48
N SER A 631 -22.69 -4.50 -6.96
CA SER A 631 -22.81 -5.95 -6.83
C SER A 631 -24.24 -6.48 -6.92
N VAL A 632 -24.36 -7.78 -7.20
CA VAL A 632 -25.64 -8.51 -7.22
C VAL A 632 -25.41 -9.95 -6.76
N THR A 633 -26.43 -10.53 -6.12
CA THR A 633 -26.50 -11.97 -5.87
C THR A 633 -27.51 -12.60 -6.82
N LEU A 634 -27.06 -13.50 -7.68
CA LEU A 634 -27.91 -14.33 -8.52
C LEU A 634 -28.29 -15.60 -7.75
N VAL A 635 -29.55 -16.01 -7.83
CA VAL A 635 -30.03 -17.27 -7.26
C VAL A 635 -30.90 -17.99 -8.29
N TRP A 636 -30.72 -19.30 -8.41
CA TRP A 636 -31.47 -20.15 -9.33
C TRP A 636 -31.70 -21.55 -8.75
N SER A 637 -32.63 -22.28 -9.37
CA SER A 637 -32.92 -23.69 -9.09
C SER A 637 -32.24 -24.56 -10.15
N PRO A 638 -31.47 -25.59 -9.76
CA PRO A 638 -30.74 -26.44 -10.70
C PRO A 638 -31.73 -27.27 -11.55
N PRO A 639 -31.42 -27.51 -12.84
CA PRO A 639 -32.23 -28.35 -13.70
C PRO A 639 -32.05 -29.84 -13.38
N SER A 640 -32.86 -30.71 -14.00
CA SER A 640 -32.75 -32.18 -13.83
C SER A 640 -31.43 -32.75 -14.35
N VAL A 641 -30.79 -32.05 -15.29
CA VAL A 641 -29.45 -32.36 -15.78
C VAL A 641 -28.39 -31.79 -14.83
N GLN A 642 -27.39 -32.60 -14.48
CA GLN A 642 -26.26 -32.16 -13.66
C GLN A 642 -25.17 -31.64 -14.59
N TYR A 643 -25.03 -30.32 -14.66
CA TYR A 643 -23.95 -29.68 -15.42
C TYR A 643 -22.62 -29.77 -14.67
N GLU A 644 -21.52 -29.81 -15.41
CA GLU A 644 -20.16 -29.73 -14.84
C GLU A 644 -19.79 -28.28 -14.56
N THR A 645 -20.24 -27.36 -15.43
CA THR A 645 -19.89 -25.94 -15.38
C THR A 645 -21.07 -25.09 -15.79
N TYR A 646 -21.27 -23.96 -15.12
CA TYR A 646 -22.12 -22.87 -15.59
C TYR A 646 -21.28 -21.73 -16.13
N TYR A 647 -21.73 -21.15 -17.25
CA TYR A 647 -21.23 -19.91 -17.81
C TYR A 647 -22.23 -18.80 -17.47
N ILE A 648 -21.79 -17.83 -16.68
CA ILE A 648 -22.58 -16.67 -16.28
C ILE A 648 -22.05 -15.46 -17.03
N THR A 649 -22.88 -14.85 -17.88
CA THR A 649 -22.50 -13.67 -18.68
C THR A 649 -23.30 -12.46 -18.26
N PHE A 650 -22.63 -11.39 -17.84
CA PHE A 650 -23.23 -10.09 -17.54
C PHE A 650 -23.02 -9.14 -18.72
N THR A 651 -24.10 -8.55 -19.23
CA THR A 651 -24.09 -7.61 -20.35
C THR A 651 -24.65 -6.26 -19.91
N SER A 652 -23.86 -5.19 -20.03
CA SER A 652 -24.34 -3.82 -19.75
C SER A 652 -25.16 -3.27 -20.94
N GLN A 653 -26.36 -2.75 -20.67
CA GLN A 653 -27.21 -2.14 -21.70
C GLN A 653 -26.82 -0.71 -22.09
N LYS A 654 -25.93 -0.05 -21.33
CA LYS A 654 -25.45 1.32 -21.63
C LYS A 654 -24.27 1.31 -22.60
N GLU A 655 -23.44 0.28 -22.55
CA GLU A 655 -22.15 0.23 -23.25
C GLU A 655 -22.11 -0.71 -24.46
N GLY A 656 -23.21 -1.35 -24.83
CA GLY A 656 -23.41 -2.06 -26.10
C GLY A 656 -22.59 -3.33 -26.33
N ASP A 657 -21.35 -3.40 -25.86
CA ASP A 657 -20.36 -4.45 -26.16
C ASP A 657 -19.55 -4.93 -24.94
N GLN A 658 -19.73 -4.36 -23.74
CA GLN A 658 -19.08 -4.88 -22.53
C GLN A 658 -19.84 -6.07 -21.95
N GLN A 659 -19.20 -7.24 -22.06
CA GLN A 659 -19.66 -8.50 -21.48
C GLN A 659 -18.62 -9.07 -20.52
N ILE A 660 -19.07 -9.55 -19.37
CA ILE A 660 -18.25 -10.25 -18.38
C ILE A 660 -18.75 -11.69 -18.32
N THR A 661 -17.98 -12.65 -18.84
CA THR A 661 -18.30 -14.08 -18.78
C THR A 661 -17.45 -14.80 -17.75
N LEU A 662 -18.10 -15.57 -16.89
CA LEU A 662 -17.48 -16.30 -15.79
C LEU A 662 -17.85 -17.78 -15.83
N GLN A 663 -16.88 -18.64 -15.56
CA GLN A 663 -17.07 -20.08 -15.41
C GLN A 663 -17.17 -20.42 -13.92
N VAL A 664 -18.22 -21.13 -13.53
CA VAL A 664 -18.45 -21.55 -12.15
C VAL A 664 -18.87 -23.02 -12.10
N GLU A 665 -18.74 -23.64 -10.93
CA GLU A 665 -19.05 -25.06 -10.74
C GLU A 665 -20.54 -25.34 -10.95
N GLY A 666 -20.87 -26.42 -11.67
CA GLY A 666 -22.25 -26.73 -12.08
C GLY A 666 -23.21 -27.16 -10.96
N HIS A 667 -22.72 -27.35 -9.74
CA HIS A 667 -23.55 -27.66 -8.56
C HIS A 667 -24.02 -26.40 -7.82
N LEU A 668 -23.51 -25.22 -8.18
CA LEU A 668 -23.89 -23.97 -7.54
C LEU A 668 -25.35 -23.60 -7.88
N THR A 669 -26.00 -22.94 -6.92
CA THR A 669 -27.36 -22.40 -7.03
C THR A 669 -27.40 -20.90 -6.74
N THR A 670 -26.24 -20.33 -6.40
CA THR A 670 -26.07 -18.91 -6.06
C THR A 670 -24.72 -18.42 -6.53
N PHE A 671 -24.65 -17.16 -6.95
CA PHE A 671 -23.41 -16.50 -7.36
C PHE A 671 -23.45 -15.00 -7.06
N ILE A 672 -22.36 -14.45 -6.53
CA ILE A 672 -22.26 -13.02 -6.23
C ILE A 672 -21.29 -12.39 -7.21
N GLN A 673 -21.77 -11.40 -7.97
CA GLN A 673 -20.96 -10.58 -8.85
C GLN A 673 -20.66 -9.24 -8.19
N THR A 674 -19.41 -8.80 -8.24
CA THR A 674 -18.96 -7.49 -7.75
C THR A 674 -18.30 -6.67 -8.87
N GLY A 675 -18.03 -5.39 -8.63
CA GLY A 675 -17.37 -4.52 -9.61
C GLY A 675 -18.27 -4.09 -10.77
N LEU A 676 -19.59 -4.10 -10.60
CA LEU A 676 -20.53 -3.57 -11.57
C LEU A 676 -20.58 -2.03 -11.52
N ALA A 677 -20.83 -1.39 -12.64
CA ALA A 677 -21.06 0.05 -12.68
C ALA A 677 -22.44 0.43 -12.09
N ALA A 678 -22.47 1.51 -11.31
CA ALA A 678 -23.65 2.00 -10.61
C ALA A 678 -24.70 2.64 -11.53
N GLY A 679 -25.97 2.48 -11.18
CA GLY A 679 -27.12 3.07 -11.89
C GLY A 679 -27.28 2.58 -13.33
N GLN A 680 -26.84 1.35 -13.65
CA GLN A 680 -26.91 0.76 -14.98
C GLN A 680 -27.81 -0.48 -15.01
N LYS A 681 -28.44 -0.71 -16.16
CA LYS A 681 -29.24 -1.91 -16.41
C LYS A 681 -28.35 -3.03 -16.97
N TYR A 682 -28.39 -4.18 -16.32
CA TYR A 682 -27.67 -5.39 -16.73
C TYR A 682 -28.66 -6.48 -17.14
N SER A 683 -28.26 -7.23 -18.17
CA SER A 683 -28.82 -8.54 -18.46
C SER A 683 -27.80 -9.62 -18.10
N VAL A 684 -28.27 -10.69 -17.47
CA VAL A 684 -27.45 -11.84 -17.11
C VAL A 684 -27.99 -13.08 -17.80
N THR A 685 -27.13 -13.83 -18.47
CA THR A 685 -27.41 -15.17 -18.97
C THR A 685 -26.62 -16.23 -18.22
N ILE A 686 -27.27 -17.36 -17.92
CA ILE A 686 -26.63 -18.57 -17.36
C ILE A 686 -26.81 -19.71 -18.35
N VAL A 687 -25.71 -20.34 -18.76
CA VAL A 687 -25.68 -21.50 -19.66
C VAL A 687 -24.91 -22.65 -19.01
N GLY A 688 -25.54 -23.82 -18.89
CA GLY A 688 -24.86 -25.02 -18.37
C GLY A 688 -24.08 -25.76 -19.47
N GLU A 689 -22.93 -26.34 -19.13
CA GLU A 689 -22.13 -27.19 -20.02
C GLU A 689 -21.94 -28.59 -19.42
N LEU A 690 -22.10 -29.61 -20.25
CA LEU A 690 -21.89 -31.01 -19.92
C LEU A 690 -21.26 -31.73 -21.12
N ASN A 691 -20.13 -32.42 -20.92
CA ASN A 691 -19.40 -33.12 -21.98
C ASN A 691 -19.10 -32.25 -23.23
N GLY A 692 -18.72 -30.98 -23.03
CA GLY A 692 -18.42 -30.04 -24.11
C GLY A 692 -19.63 -29.50 -24.87
N ARG A 693 -20.85 -29.85 -24.46
CA ARG A 693 -22.11 -29.35 -25.07
C ARG A 693 -22.78 -28.35 -24.12
N ARG A 694 -23.24 -27.23 -24.67
CA ARG A 694 -23.98 -26.20 -23.93
C ARG A 694 -25.48 -26.45 -24.00
N GLY A 695 -26.15 -26.30 -22.85
CA GLY A 695 -27.60 -26.38 -22.74
C GLY A 695 -28.30 -25.08 -23.13
N THR A 696 -29.60 -24.99 -22.87
CA THR A 696 -30.37 -23.77 -23.14
C THR A 696 -29.99 -22.66 -22.15
N GLU A 697 -29.97 -21.42 -22.61
CA GLU A 697 -29.70 -20.27 -21.76
C GLU A 697 -30.90 -19.86 -20.90
N SER A 698 -30.62 -19.36 -19.70
CA SER A 698 -31.60 -18.71 -18.83
C SER A 698 -31.19 -17.27 -18.59
N MET A 699 -32.14 -16.34 -18.69
CA MET A 699 -31.85 -14.90 -18.64
C MET A 699 -32.62 -14.21 -17.51
N THR A 700 -31.99 -13.21 -16.88
CA THR A 700 -32.66 -12.27 -15.96
C THR A 700 -32.10 -10.87 -16.16
N GLU A 701 -32.85 -9.85 -15.76
CA GLU A 701 -32.42 -8.44 -15.84
C GLU A 701 -32.52 -7.79 -14.47
N PHE A 702 -31.60 -6.87 -14.19
CA PHE A 702 -31.66 -6.03 -12.99
C PHE A 702 -31.00 -4.67 -13.25
N MET A 703 -31.21 -3.73 -12.33
CA MET A 703 -30.57 -2.42 -12.36
C MET A 703 -29.76 -2.23 -11.09
N THR A 704 -28.47 -1.90 -11.20
CA THR A 704 -27.65 -1.56 -10.04
C THR A 704 -28.16 -0.27 -9.39
N LEU A 705 -27.97 -0.16 -8.08
CA LEU A 705 -28.32 1.07 -7.37
C LEU A 705 -27.42 2.22 -7.83
N ILE A 706 -27.87 3.44 -7.61
CA ILE A 706 -27.05 4.63 -7.86
C ILE A 706 -26.04 4.73 -6.71
N SER A 707 -24.80 5.05 -7.06
CA SER A 707 -23.75 5.26 -6.05
C SER A 707 -24.09 6.47 -5.18
N GLY A 708 -23.97 6.32 -3.86
CA GLY A 708 -24.18 7.41 -2.92
C GLY A 708 -22.96 8.30 -2.77
N PRO A 709 -23.12 9.52 -2.26
CA PRO A 709 -21.99 10.36 -1.89
C PRO A 709 -21.23 9.69 -0.74
N THR A 710 -19.90 9.78 -0.76
CA THR A 710 -19.04 9.23 0.30
C THR A 710 -18.42 10.35 1.13
N ASN A 711 -17.87 10.01 2.29
CA ASN A 711 -17.06 10.94 3.11
C ASN A 711 -17.76 12.28 3.46
N LEU A 712 -19.06 12.23 3.75
CA LEU A 712 -19.83 13.39 4.21
C LEU A 712 -19.32 13.83 5.60
N ARG A 713 -18.82 15.06 5.68
CA ARG A 713 -18.27 15.63 6.91
C ARG A 713 -18.61 17.11 7.07
N VAL A 714 -18.64 17.58 8.31
CA VAL A 714 -18.72 19.00 8.65
C VAL A 714 -17.31 19.59 8.60
N VAL A 715 -17.10 20.65 7.82
CA VAL A 715 -15.77 21.29 7.64
C VAL A 715 -15.66 22.65 8.32
N LYS A 716 -16.78 23.32 8.58
CA LYS A 716 -16.82 24.61 9.27
C LYS A 716 -18.15 24.80 9.99
N THR A 717 -18.12 25.31 11.21
CA THR A 717 -19.30 25.73 11.97
C THR A 717 -19.19 27.21 12.34
N THR A 718 -20.34 27.83 12.55
CA THR A 718 -20.50 29.08 13.30
C THR A 718 -21.65 28.88 14.29
N SER A 719 -22.05 29.92 15.02
CA SER A 719 -23.20 29.85 15.92
C SER A 719 -24.55 29.58 15.22
N THR A 720 -24.66 29.83 13.91
CA THR A 720 -25.91 29.68 13.15
C THR A 720 -25.76 29.01 11.78
N THR A 721 -24.56 28.55 11.42
CA THR A 721 -24.29 27.93 10.12
C THR A 721 -23.37 26.73 10.23
N ALA A 722 -23.46 25.81 9.27
CA ALA A 722 -22.54 24.70 9.10
C ALA A 722 -22.23 24.52 7.61
N VAL A 723 -20.97 24.24 7.28
CA VAL A 723 -20.56 23.84 5.93
C VAL A 723 -20.28 22.35 5.96
N VAL A 724 -20.94 21.61 5.08
CA VAL A 724 -20.69 20.18 4.87
C VAL A 724 -20.01 19.96 3.52
N GLN A 725 -19.14 18.97 3.47
CA GLN A 725 -18.42 18.56 2.27
C GLN A 725 -18.49 17.04 2.13
N TRP A 726 -18.58 16.54 0.90
CA TRP A 726 -18.63 15.12 0.57
C TRP A 726 -17.81 14.82 -0.68
N GLU A 727 -17.61 13.54 -0.95
CA GLU A 727 -17.08 13.03 -2.21
C GLU A 727 -18.25 12.72 -3.17
N PRO A 728 -18.19 13.15 -4.44
CA PRO A 728 -19.26 12.91 -5.39
C PRO A 728 -19.54 11.42 -5.66
N SER A 729 -20.82 11.10 -5.85
CA SER A 729 -21.31 9.80 -6.33
C SER A 729 -20.65 9.37 -7.65
N GLN A 730 -20.43 8.07 -7.81
CA GLN A 730 -19.98 7.49 -9.08
C GLN A 730 -21.15 7.36 -10.08
N GLY A 731 -20.99 7.92 -11.28
CA GLY A 731 -21.97 7.86 -12.37
C GLY A 731 -22.91 9.08 -12.44
N ASP A 732 -23.72 9.16 -13.51
CA ASP A 732 -24.58 10.32 -13.76
C ASP A 732 -25.73 10.36 -12.75
N ILE A 733 -25.87 11.47 -12.01
CA ILE A 733 -26.97 11.76 -11.08
C ILE A 733 -27.66 13.08 -11.49
N ASP A 734 -28.90 13.30 -11.08
CA ASP A 734 -29.63 14.53 -11.41
C ASP A 734 -29.34 15.64 -10.38
N ARG A 735 -29.25 15.29 -9.10
CA ARG A 735 -29.04 16.20 -7.95
C ARG A 735 -28.69 15.42 -6.67
N TYR A 736 -28.20 16.12 -5.66
CA TYR A 736 -28.23 15.66 -4.27
C TYR A 736 -29.39 16.29 -3.50
N ARG A 737 -29.98 15.52 -2.58
CA ARG A 737 -30.94 15.99 -1.58
C ARG A 737 -30.29 15.91 -0.20
N LEU A 738 -30.16 17.07 0.44
CA LEU A 738 -29.61 17.23 1.78
C LEU A 738 -30.78 17.49 2.75
N THR A 739 -30.97 16.62 3.72
CA THR A 739 -31.99 16.72 4.77
C THR A 739 -31.31 17.06 6.09
N ILE A 740 -31.80 18.11 6.77
CA ILE A 740 -31.27 18.61 8.04
C ILE A 740 -32.37 18.52 9.09
N SER A 741 -32.19 17.64 10.06
CA SER A 741 -33.16 17.39 11.13
C SER A 741 -32.56 17.68 12.50
N PRO A 742 -33.19 18.49 13.37
CA PRO A 742 -32.75 18.62 14.75
C PRO A 742 -32.93 17.26 15.46
N ARG A 743 -31.89 16.81 16.17
CA ARG A 743 -31.88 15.49 16.82
C ARG A 743 -32.79 15.43 18.05
N GLU A 744 -32.90 16.55 18.77
CA GLU A 744 -33.69 16.66 20.00
C GLU A 744 -34.55 17.95 20.01
N GLY A 745 -35.72 17.90 20.65
CA GLY A 745 -36.67 19.00 20.81
C GLY A 745 -37.61 19.25 19.61
N ALA A 746 -38.62 20.11 19.78
CA ALA A 746 -39.47 20.56 18.68
C ALA A 746 -38.64 21.40 17.69
N GLY A 747 -38.63 21.02 16.42
CA GLY A 747 -37.89 21.73 15.37
C GLY A 747 -38.22 21.15 14.00
N ARG A 748 -38.20 21.99 12.96
CA ARG A 748 -38.63 21.59 11.61
C ARG A 748 -37.46 21.01 10.83
N THR A 749 -37.63 19.80 10.30
CA THR A 749 -36.73 19.23 9.28
C THR A 749 -36.74 20.10 8.03
N ARG A 750 -35.56 20.40 7.50
CA ARG A 750 -35.37 21.19 6.28
C ARG A 750 -34.71 20.34 5.21
N GLU A 751 -35.04 20.62 3.96
CA GLU A 751 -34.42 19.98 2.80
C GLU A 751 -33.79 21.05 1.91
N MET A 752 -32.62 20.72 1.37
CA MET A 752 -31.90 21.52 0.39
C MET A 752 -31.57 20.63 -0.81
N THR A 753 -31.73 21.18 -2.01
CA THR A 753 -31.30 20.51 -3.24
C THR A 753 -29.97 21.09 -3.67
N VAL A 754 -29.02 20.21 -4.01
CA VAL A 754 -27.67 20.58 -4.46
C VAL A 754 -27.44 20.00 -5.86
N GLY A 755 -26.76 20.74 -6.73
CA GLY A 755 -26.47 20.30 -8.10
C GLY A 755 -25.61 19.03 -8.16
N PRO A 756 -25.64 18.30 -9.29
CA PRO A 756 -24.95 17.01 -9.42
C PRO A 756 -23.41 17.12 -9.44
N GLY A 757 -22.86 18.27 -9.83
CA GLY A 757 -21.42 18.55 -9.83
C GLY A 757 -20.89 19.17 -8.53
N GLU A 758 -21.75 19.44 -7.56
CA GLU A 758 -21.37 20.05 -6.29
C GLU A 758 -20.85 19.01 -5.29
N ASN A 759 -19.90 19.41 -4.46
CA ASN A 759 -19.29 18.57 -3.41
C ASN A 759 -19.34 19.21 -2.02
N SER A 760 -20.03 20.35 -1.88
CA SER A 760 -20.22 21.04 -0.61
C SER A 760 -21.55 21.79 -0.55
N ALA A 761 -22.04 22.03 0.66
CA ALA A 761 -23.24 22.82 0.89
C ALA A 761 -23.11 23.67 2.16
N HIS A 762 -23.62 24.90 2.09
CA HIS A 762 -23.66 25.83 3.21
C HIS A 762 -25.05 25.86 3.83
N ILE A 763 -25.17 25.30 5.04
CA ILE A 763 -26.41 25.20 5.82
C ILE A 763 -26.52 26.43 6.72
N GLN A 764 -27.63 27.15 6.62
CA GLN A 764 -27.89 28.38 7.36
C GLN A 764 -29.04 28.23 8.34
N GLN A 765 -29.23 29.23 9.22
CA GLN A 765 -30.33 29.31 10.19
C GLN A 765 -30.37 28.07 11.12
N LEU A 766 -29.22 27.70 11.68
CA LEU A 766 -29.10 26.70 12.74
C LEU A 766 -29.15 27.38 14.11
N GLU A 767 -29.53 26.64 15.14
CA GLU A 767 -29.54 27.11 16.53
C GLU A 767 -28.22 26.77 17.23
N ALA A 768 -27.63 27.76 17.90
CA ALA A 768 -26.35 27.63 18.60
C ALA A 768 -26.39 26.50 19.64
N GLY A 769 -25.38 25.61 19.61
CA GLY A 769 -25.28 24.47 20.53
C GLY A 769 -26.27 23.33 20.30
N ARG A 770 -27.17 23.41 19.31
CA ARG A 770 -28.15 22.34 19.02
C ARG A 770 -27.61 21.33 18.02
N MET A 771 -27.77 20.03 18.31
CA MET A 771 -27.32 18.97 17.42
C MET A 771 -28.29 18.71 16.27
N TYR A 772 -27.76 18.64 15.05
CA TYR A 772 -28.50 18.33 13.83
C TYR A 772 -27.95 17.07 13.17
N ASP A 773 -28.85 16.17 12.79
CA ASP A 773 -28.57 15.05 11.89
C ASP A 773 -28.67 15.55 10.44
N ILE A 774 -27.60 15.34 9.69
CA ILE A 774 -27.48 15.75 8.29
C ILE A 774 -27.41 14.48 7.44
N ILE A 775 -28.36 14.34 6.53
CA ILE A 775 -28.51 13.19 5.65
C ILE A 775 -28.39 13.66 4.20
N LEU A 776 -27.47 13.10 3.44
CA LEU A 776 -27.26 13.41 2.02
C LEU A 776 -27.54 12.18 1.17
N VAL A 777 -28.36 12.35 0.14
CA VAL A 777 -28.76 11.29 -0.80
C VAL A 777 -28.58 11.79 -2.23
N ALA A 778 -28.04 10.97 -3.12
CA ALA A 778 -28.04 11.25 -4.56
C ALA A 778 -29.36 10.77 -5.20
N GLU A 779 -29.94 11.57 -6.09
CA GLU A 779 -31.18 11.25 -6.80
C GLU A 779 -30.94 11.21 -8.32
N LYS A 780 -31.53 10.22 -9.00
CA LYS A 780 -31.62 10.15 -10.47
C LYS A 780 -32.98 9.59 -10.87
N GLY A 781 -33.80 10.40 -11.55
CA GLY A 781 -35.21 10.10 -11.78
C GLY A 781 -35.95 9.87 -10.46
N LEU A 782 -36.50 8.66 -10.28
CA LEU A 782 -37.19 8.23 -9.06
C LEU A 782 -36.29 7.43 -8.10
N SER A 783 -35.07 7.10 -8.52
CA SER A 783 -34.13 6.28 -7.75
C SER A 783 -33.28 7.14 -6.80
N ARG A 784 -33.02 6.60 -5.61
CA ARG A 784 -32.23 7.24 -4.55
C ARG A 784 -31.06 6.35 -4.16
N SER A 785 -29.89 6.94 -3.92
CA SER A 785 -28.74 6.22 -3.37
C SER A 785 -28.94 5.85 -1.91
N GLN A 786 -28.02 5.05 -1.36
CA GLN A 786 -27.89 4.95 0.09
C GLN A 786 -27.54 6.34 0.69
N PRO A 787 -28.06 6.67 1.89
CA PRO A 787 -27.79 7.94 2.54
C PRO A 787 -26.39 7.98 3.16
N ALA A 788 -25.69 9.09 2.96
CA ALA A 788 -24.55 9.46 3.78
C ALA A 788 -25.03 10.32 4.95
N THR A 789 -24.56 10.02 6.17
CA THR A 789 -24.99 10.73 7.37
C THR A 789 -23.82 11.36 8.11
N THR A 790 -24.03 12.54 8.67
CA THR A 790 -23.09 13.21 9.56
C THR A 790 -23.86 14.05 10.58
N GLN A 791 -23.19 14.53 11.62
CA GLN A 791 -23.78 15.37 12.64
C GLN A 791 -23.09 16.72 12.69
N ALA A 792 -23.86 17.79 12.85
CA ALA A 792 -23.34 19.13 13.06
C ALA A 792 -23.86 19.70 14.38
N VAL A 793 -22.96 20.31 15.15
CA VAL A 793 -23.29 21.12 16.32
C VAL A 793 -22.74 22.52 16.07
N PRO A 794 -23.61 23.52 15.80
CA PRO A 794 -23.20 24.92 15.68
C PRO A 794 -22.55 25.41 16.98
N ASP A 795 -21.58 26.30 16.87
CA ASP A 795 -20.81 26.79 18.03
C ASP A 795 -21.74 27.50 19.04
N THR A 796 -21.41 27.45 20.33
CA THR A 796 -22.16 28.22 21.33
C THR A 796 -21.82 29.71 21.22
N ILE A 797 -22.80 30.57 21.51
CA ILE A 797 -22.56 32.02 21.56
C ILE A 797 -21.65 32.29 22.78
N SER A 798 -20.37 32.62 22.56
CA SER A 798 -19.49 33.10 23.63
C SER A 798 -19.95 34.49 24.06
N SER A 799 -20.46 34.59 25.29
CA SER A 799 -20.87 35.84 25.95
C SER A 799 -19.69 36.76 26.26
#